data_AF-A0A067DAV9-F1
#
_entry.id   AF-A0A067DAV9-F1
#
_cell.length_a   1.000
_cell.length_b   1.000
_cell.length_c   1.000
_cell.angle_alpha   90.00
_cell.angle_beta   90.00
_cell.angle_gamma   90.00
#
_symmetry.space_group_name_H-M   'P 1'
#
loop_
_entity.id
_entity.type
_entity.pdbx_description
1 polymer ?
#
loop_
_entity_poly.entity_id
_entity_poly.type
_entity_poly.pdbx_seq_one_letter_code
_entity_poly.pdbx_strand_id
1 'polypeptide(L)'
;TIPSHNLGNLSSLQLLDLSDNQLSGSIPSFIFKISSLQALHFGNNRLSGELPANICDNLPFLNFFSVYKNMFYGGISSTLSNCKHLRILDLSFNDLWGDIPKEIGNLTKLKELFLDFNILQGEIPHTVGNLHNLEYLSLVNNELVGTVPATIFNVSTLKLIELSNNTFFGSLPSSTDVQLPNLEELYLWGNNFSGTLPSFIFNASNLSKLSLGDNSFSGLIPNTFGNLRNLKRLRLYNNYLTSPELSFLSSLSNCKYLEIIALSGNPLNGIIPMSAGNLSHSLEELFMPDCNVSGRIPKEIGNLANLVTLDLGGNKFNGSIPIALGKLQKLQLLNLDDNKLEGSIPDDICGLVELYKLALGDNKLSGQIPACFGNLASLRELWLGPNELISFIPSTFWNIKDIMYVNFSSNFLTGPLPLEIENLKALTTLDFSMNNLSGVIPTTIGGLKGLQYLFLGHNRLQGSIPDSVGDLISLKSLNLSNNNLSGPIPTSLEKLSDLKELNLSFNKLEGEIPRGGPFVNFSAKSFMGNNLLCGSPNLQVPPCRASIDHISKKNALLLGIILPFSTIFVIVIILLISRYQTRGENVPNEVNVPLEATWRRFSYLELFQATNGFSENNLIGRGSFGSVYIARLQNGIEVAVKTFDLQHERAFKSFDTECEVMKSIRHRNLTKIISSCSNEDFKALILEYMRNGSLEKCLYSGNYILDIFQRLNIMIDVASALEYLHFGYSAPVIHCDLKPSNVLLDDNMVAHLSDFGIAKLLIGEDQSMTQTQTLATLGYMAPEYGREGRVSTKGDVYSFGILLMETFTRRKPTDEIFSGEMTLKHWVNDFLPISMMKIIDANLLITEDKHFAAKEQCASSVFNLAMECTVESPDERITAKEIVRRLLKIRDFLLRNVES
;
A
#
# COMPACT_ATOMS: atom_id res chain seq x y z
N THR A 1 37.92 27.38 -21.02
CA THR A 1 37.96 26.74 -22.35
C THR A 1 39.34 26.17 -22.59
N ILE A 2 39.49 25.13 -23.42
CA ILE A 2 40.81 24.52 -23.72
C ILE A 2 41.58 25.44 -24.70
N PRO A 3 42.79 25.91 -24.35
CA PRO A 3 43.55 26.84 -25.20
C PRO A 3 44.06 26.17 -26.49
N SER A 4 43.81 26.81 -27.63
CA SER A 4 43.96 26.16 -28.95
C SER A 4 45.34 26.26 -29.60
N HIS A 5 46.16 27.26 -29.26
CA HIS A 5 47.33 27.62 -30.08
C HIS A 5 48.67 26.93 -29.72
N ASN A 6 48.83 26.40 -28.50
CA ASN A 6 50.13 25.88 -28.04
C ASN A 6 50.18 24.35 -27.87
N LEU A 7 49.06 23.70 -27.58
CA LEU A 7 49.01 22.26 -27.30
C LEU A 7 49.22 21.39 -28.55
N GLY A 8 48.76 21.85 -29.73
CA GLY A 8 48.86 21.09 -30.98
C GLY A 8 50.27 20.88 -31.52
N ASN A 9 51.27 21.64 -31.04
CA ASN A 9 52.67 21.53 -31.48
C ASN A 9 53.49 20.53 -30.65
N LEU A 10 52.90 19.92 -29.62
CA LEU A 10 53.59 18.97 -28.73
C LEU A 10 53.57 17.55 -29.33
N SER A 11 54.31 17.35 -30.42
CA SER A 11 54.33 16.08 -31.19
C SER A 11 54.90 14.86 -30.46
N SER A 12 55.44 15.05 -29.26
CA SER A 12 55.93 13.97 -28.39
C SER A 12 55.06 13.75 -27.15
N LEU A 13 53.93 14.46 -27.04
CA LEU A 13 53.02 14.34 -25.90
C LEU A 13 52.34 12.97 -25.88
N GLN A 14 52.52 12.24 -24.79
CA GLN A 14 51.96 10.89 -24.61
C GLN A 14 50.74 10.87 -23.69
N LEU A 15 50.68 11.76 -22.72
CA LEU A 15 49.59 11.87 -21.76
C LEU A 15 49.14 13.31 -21.71
N LEU A 16 47.84 13.53 -21.90
CA LEU A 16 47.18 14.80 -21.64
C LEU A 16 46.10 14.58 -20.60
N ASP A 17 46.28 15.20 -19.43
CA ASP A 17 45.32 15.18 -18.36
C ASP A 17 44.88 16.62 -18.04
N LEU A 18 43.59 16.87 -18.27
CA LEU A 18 42.89 18.12 -17.99
C LEU A 18 41.72 17.88 -17.05
N SER A 19 41.70 16.75 -16.33
CA SER A 19 40.62 16.41 -15.40
C SER A 19 40.59 17.33 -14.18
N ASP A 20 39.46 17.34 -13.46
CA ASP A 20 39.27 18.09 -12.20
C ASP A 20 39.51 19.61 -12.34
N ASN A 21 38.96 20.18 -13.41
CA ASN A 21 39.02 21.61 -13.69
C ASN A 21 37.61 22.21 -13.86
N GLN A 22 37.54 23.46 -14.32
CA GLN A 22 36.28 24.14 -14.67
C GLN A 22 36.24 24.45 -16.18
N LEU A 23 36.85 23.60 -17.01
CA LEU A 23 36.91 23.80 -18.45
C LEU A 23 35.52 23.64 -19.07
N SER A 24 35.20 24.52 -20.01
CA SER A 24 33.92 24.56 -20.72
C SER A 24 34.11 24.65 -22.23
N GLY A 25 33.04 24.38 -22.98
CA GLY A 25 33.06 24.27 -24.44
C GLY A 25 33.44 22.87 -24.93
N SER A 26 33.64 22.71 -26.23
CA SER A 26 33.98 21.42 -26.84
C SER A 26 35.48 21.11 -26.77
N ILE A 27 35.83 19.82 -26.94
CA ILE A 27 37.22 19.38 -27.07
C ILE A 27 37.72 19.83 -28.45
N PRO A 28 38.79 20.65 -28.53
CA PRO A 28 39.33 21.08 -29.81
C PRO A 28 39.88 19.91 -30.65
N SER A 29 39.47 19.84 -31.91
CA SER A 29 39.79 18.70 -32.80
C SER A 29 41.28 18.51 -33.09
N PHE A 30 42.12 19.53 -32.90
CA PHE A 30 43.58 19.40 -33.10
C PHE A 30 44.23 18.44 -32.10
N ILE A 31 43.64 18.22 -30.92
CA ILE A 31 44.17 17.29 -29.91
C ILE A 31 44.22 15.87 -30.50
N PHE A 32 43.21 15.50 -31.28
CA PHE A 32 43.12 14.19 -31.94
C PHE A 32 44.10 14.02 -33.12
N LYS A 33 44.92 15.03 -33.43
CA LYS A 33 46.00 14.94 -34.43
C LYS A 33 47.36 14.60 -33.84
N ILE A 34 47.50 14.59 -32.51
CA ILE A 34 48.77 14.32 -31.83
C ILE A 34 48.97 12.80 -31.73
N SER A 35 49.59 12.21 -32.75
CA SER A 35 49.69 10.75 -32.91
C SER A 35 50.51 10.02 -31.84
N SER A 36 51.29 10.73 -31.03
CA SER A 36 52.04 10.18 -29.90
C SER A 36 51.18 9.91 -28.66
N LEU A 37 49.94 10.41 -28.61
CA LEU A 37 49.08 10.28 -27.44
C LEU A 37 48.70 8.82 -27.15
N GLN A 38 48.81 8.48 -25.87
CA GLN A 38 48.48 7.19 -25.27
C GLN A 38 47.35 7.33 -24.25
N ALA A 39 47.24 8.47 -23.57
CA ALA A 39 46.22 8.71 -22.56
C ALA A 39 45.61 10.12 -22.68
N LEU A 40 44.29 10.18 -22.63
CA LEU A 40 43.48 11.39 -22.68
C LEU A 40 42.50 11.40 -21.50
N HIS A 41 42.67 12.33 -20.56
CA HIS A 41 41.80 12.51 -19.41
C HIS A 41 41.15 13.90 -19.45
N PHE A 42 39.83 13.95 -19.60
CA PHE A 42 39.03 15.18 -19.60
C PHE A 42 37.98 15.21 -18.49
N GLY A 43 38.07 14.31 -17.52
CA GLY A 43 37.01 14.05 -16.55
C GLY A 43 36.71 15.22 -15.59
N ASN A 44 35.52 15.23 -14.98
CA ASN A 44 35.08 16.18 -13.95
C ASN A 44 35.30 17.66 -14.36
N ASN A 45 34.64 18.06 -15.43
CA ASN A 45 34.69 19.42 -16.00
C ASN A 45 33.28 19.89 -16.42
N ARG A 46 33.20 20.97 -17.20
CA ARG A 46 31.96 21.50 -17.82
C ARG A 46 32.03 21.46 -19.35
N LEU A 47 32.78 20.51 -19.92
CA LEU A 47 32.92 20.36 -21.36
C LEU A 47 31.61 19.84 -21.96
N SER A 48 31.31 20.26 -23.20
CA SER A 48 30.03 19.99 -23.85
C SER A 48 30.17 19.86 -25.36
N GLY A 49 29.12 19.39 -26.02
CA GLY A 49 29.11 19.13 -27.47
C GLY A 49 29.16 17.64 -27.79
N GLU A 50 29.21 17.31 -29.09
CA GLU A 50 29.35 15.94 -29.54
C GLU A 50 30.81 15.47 -29.54
N LEU A 51 31.02 14.18 -29.23
CA LEU A 51 32.32 13.54 -29.39
C LEU A 51 32.63 13.38 -30.89
N PRO A 52 33.76 13.90 -31.40
CA PRO A 52 34.05 13.82 -32.83
C PRO A 52 34.19 12.37 -33.32
N ALA A 53 33.55 12.06 -34.46
CA ALA A 53 33.64 10.74 -35.07
C ALA A 53 35.06 10.35 -35.55
N ASN A 54 36.03 11.26 -35.55
CA ASN A 54 37.39 11.01 -36.03
C ASN A 54 38.44 10.99 -34.91
N ILE A 55 38.04 10.85 -33.64
CA ILE A 55 38.97 10.76 -32.49
C ILE A 55 40.08 9.74 -32.75
N CYS A 56 39.72 8.57 -33.28
CA CYS A 56 40.62 7.44 -33.43
C CYS A 56 41.37 7.38 -34.77
N ASP A 57 41.15 8.32 -35.69
CA ASP A 57 41.75 8.26 -37.04
C ASP A 57 43.28 8.44 -37.01
N ASN A 58 43.79 9.21 -36.04
CA ASN A 58 45.21 9.56 -35.95
C ASN A 58 45.84 9.22 -34.59
N LEU A 59 45.17 8.42 -33.75
CA LEU A 59 45.62 8.07 -32.39
C LEU A 59 45.90 6.55 -32.25
N PRO A 60 46.93 6.01 -32.91
CA PRO A 60 47.16 4.57 -32.98
C PRO A 60 47.59 3.94 -31.65
N PHE A 61 48.09 4.73 -30.70
CA PHE A 61 48.61 4.25 -29.42
C PHE A 61 47.68 4.54 -28.23
N LEU A 62 46.50 5.11 -28.48
CA LEU A 62 45.56 5.48 -27.41
C LEU A 62 45.12 4.23 -26.66
N ASN A 63 45.44 4.19 -25.37
CA ASN A 63 45.11 3.11 -24.45
C ASN A 63 44.16 3.55 -23.33
N PHE A 64 44.04 4.85 -23.07
CA PHE A 64 43.13 5.42 -22.09
C PHE A 64 42.38 6.62 -22.68
N PHE A 65 41.05 6.59 -22.62
CA PHE A 65 40.21 7.72 -22.98
C PHE A 65 39.08 7.89 -21.97
N SER A 66 39.08 9.01 -21.24
CA SER A 66 38.01 9.37 -20.30
C SER A 66 37.50 10.79 -20.53
N VAL A 67 36.18 10.93 -20.59
CA VAL A 67 35.43 12.21 -20.56
C VAL A 67 34.43 12.24 -19.41
N TYR A 68 34.63 11.39 -18.39
CA TYR A 68 33.79 11.24 -17.20
C TYR A 68 33.25 12.57 -16.66
N LYS A 69 31.97 12.64 -16.28
CA LYS A 69 31.40 13.77 -15.53
C LYS A 69 31.60 15.12 -16.25
N ASN A 70 30.93 15.24 -17.38
CA ASN A 70 30.86 16.44 -18.23
C ASN A 70 29.42 16.61 -18.75
N MET A 71 29.23 17.38 -19.82
CA MET A 71 27.94 17.63 -20.50
C MET A 71 28.02 17.26 -21.98
N PHE A 72 28.74 16.17 -22.32
CA PHE A 72 28.80 15.67 -23.70
C PHE A 72 27.47 15.02 -24.07
N TYR A 73 26.98 15.29 -25.28
CA TYR A 73 25.75 14.71 -25.83
C TYR A 73 26.01 14.11 -27.21
N GLY A 74 25.00 13.49 -27.81
CA GLY A 74 25.17 12.81 -29.11
C GLY A 74 25.34 11.30 -28.95
N GLY A 75 25.35 10.61 -30.09
CA GLY A 75 25.59 9.18 -30.14
C GLY A 75 27.06 8.81 -29.95
N ILE A 76 27.32 7.64 -29.34
CA ILE A 76 28.66 7.06 -29.31
C ILE A 76 29.05 6.68 -30.75
N SER A 77 30.16 7.21 -31.25
CA SER A 77 30.57 6.93 -32.63
C SER A 77 31.19 5.54 -32.80
N SER A 78 30.76 4.78 -33.82
CA SER A 78 31.29 3.44 -34.12
C SER A 78 32.77 3.43 -34.51
N THR A 79 33.30 4.55 -34.97
CA THR A 79 34.73 4.76 -35.31
C THR A 79 35.64 4.79 -34.08
N LEU A 80 35.11 4.92 -32.85
CA LEU A 80 35.90 4.73 -31.63
C LEU A 80 36.56 3.34 -31.60
N SER A 81 35.95 2.37 -32.29
CA SER A 81 36.52 1.03 -32.48
C SER A 81 37.85 1.01 -33.24
N ASN A 82 38.26 2.11 -33.89
CA ASN A 82 39.56 2.23 -34.57
C ASN A 82 40.73 2.37 -33.60
N CYS A 83 40.50 2.80 -32.35
CA CYS A 83 41.52 2.84 -31.31
C CYS A 83 41.84 1.43 -30.77
N LYS A 84 42.47 0.56 -31.57
CA LYS A 84 42.72 -0.86 -31.25
C LYS A 84 43.60 -1.11 -30.00
N HIS A 85 44.24 -0.07 -29.47
CA HIS A 85 45.05 -0.14 -28.26
C HIS A 85 44.31 0.22 -26.97
N LEU A 86 43.03 0.61 -27.09
CA LEU A 86 42.23 1.06 -25.95
C LEU A 86 42.09 -0.05 -24.91
N ARG A 87 42.40 0.30 -23.66
CA ARG A 87 42.28 -0.53 -22.46
C ARG A 87 41.19 0.01 -21.55
N ILE A 88 41.06 1.33 -21.44
CA ILE A 88 40.05 1.99 -20.62
C ILE A 88 39.28 2.98 -21.50
N LEU A 89 37.96 2.81 -21.53
CA LEU A 89 37.02 3.73 -22.16
C LEU A 89 35.99 4.15 -21.11
N ASP A 90 36.01 5.42 -20.75
CA ASP A 90 35.14 5.98 -19.73
C ASP A 90 34.40 7.22 -20.26
N LEU A 91 33.12 7.00 -20.58
CA LEU A 91 32.20 8.02 -21.07
C LEU A 91 31.10 8.33 -20.05
N SER A 92 31.26 7.88 -18.80
CA SER A 92 30.22 7.92 -17.78
C SER A 92 29.88 9.35 -17.32
N PHE A 93 28.69 9.54 -16.73
CA PHE A 93 28.19 10.83 -16.25
C PHE A 93 28.20 11.94 -17.32
N ASN A 94 27.45 11.72 -18.39
CA ASN A 94 27.26 12.67 -19.51
C ASN A 94 25.79 12.57 -20.01
N ASP A 95 25.48 13.27 -21.10
CA ASP A 95 24.16 13.28 -21.75
C ASP A 95 24.18 12.49 -23.09
N LEU A 96 25.00 11.43 -23.20
CA LEU A 96 25.12 10.63 -24.42
C LEU A 96 23.87 9.79 -24.65
N TRP A 97 23.39 9.71 -25.89
CA TRP A 97 22.13 9.04 -26.26
C TRP A 97 22.30 8.05 -27.41
N GLY A 98 21.23 7.32 -27.72
CA GLY A 98 21.21 6.32 -28.79
C GLY A 98 21.89 5.00 -28.39
N ASP A 99 22.09 4.13 -29.37
CA ASP A 99 22.54 2.76 -29.12
C ASP A 99 24.04 2.68 -28.78
N ILE A 100 24.42 1.66 -28.01
CA ILE A 100 25.82 1.24 -27.88
C ILE A 100 26.26 0.63 -29.23
N PRO A 101 27.27 1.17 -29.93
CA PRO A 101 27.70 0.64 -31.23
C PRO A 101 28.27 -0.77 -31.11
N LYS A 102 27.79 -1.69 -31.96
CA LYS A 102 28.30 -3.08 -32.00
C LYS A 102 29.81 -3.15 -32.26
N GLU A 103 30.38 -2.16 -32.93
CA GLU A 103 31.80 -2.08 -33.25
C GLU A 103 32.68 -1.92 -31.99
N ILE A 104 32.13 -1.52 -30.84
CA ILE A 104 32.85 -1.54 -29.55
C ILE A 104 33.42 -2.93 -29.27
N GLY A 105 32.72 -4.00 -29.67
CA GLY A 105 33.22 -5.38 -29.56
C GLY A 105 34.52 -5.67 -30.32
N ASN A 106 34.98 -4.76 -31.18
CA ASN A 106 36.27 -4.87 -31.88
C ASN A 106 37.47 -4.34 -31.07
N LEU A 107 37.24 -3.79 -29.88
CA LEU A 107 38.28 -3.28 -28.98
C LEU A 107 38.84 -4.40 -28.09
N THR A 108 39.44 -5.43 -28.68
CA THR A 108 39.82 -6.67 -27.96
C THR A 108 40.85 -6.50 -26.83
N LYS A 109 41.51 -5.34 -26.71
CA LYS A 109 42.41 -5.00 -25.59
C LYS A 109 41.70 -4.29 -24.42
N LEU A 110 40.41 -3.99 -24.56
CA LEU A 110 39.63 -3.27 -23.56
C LEU A 110 39.51 -4.11 -22.28
N LYS A 111 39.77 -3.45 -21.15
CA LYS A 111 39.69 -3.97 -19.78
C LYS A 111 38.56 -3.31 -19.01
N GLU A 112 38.30 -2.04 -19.27
CA GLU A 112 37.31 -1.26 -18.53
C GLU A 112 36.44 -0.48 -19.51
N LEU A 113 35.12 -0.69 -19.39
CA LEU A 113 34.10 0.00 -20.15
C LEU A 113 33.08 0.62 -19.19
N PHE A 114 33.13 1.94 -19.04
CA PHE A 114 32.21 2.72 -18.21
C PHE A 114 31.35 3.62 -19.10
N LEU A 115 30.05 3.32 -19.18
CA LEU A 115 29.05 4.11 -19.90
C LEU A 115 27.89 4.52 -18.98
N ASP A 116 28.06 4.38 -17.67
CA ASP A 116 27.01 4.67 -16.68
C ASP A 116 26.62 6.14 -16.61
N PHE A 117 25.40 6.40 -16.10
CA PHE A 117 24.82 7.73 -15.97
C PHE A 117 24.84 8.52 -17.28
N ASN A 118 24.18 7.98 -18.29
CA ASN A 118 23.90 8.60 -19.58
C ASN A 118 22.41 8.37 -19.93
N ILE A 119 22.00 8.68 -21.16
CA ILE A 119 20.66 8.42 -21.69
C ILE A 119 20.74 7.44 -22.88
N LEU A 120 21.62 6.44 -22.79
CA LEU A 120 21.81 5.42 -23.83
C LEU A 120 20.59 4.51 -23.92
N GLN A 121 20.23 4.16 -25.14
CA GLN A 121 19.05 3.35 -25.49
C GLN A 121 19.46 2.06 -26.20
N GLY A 122 18.46 1.28 -26.59
CA GLY A 122 18.65 0.05 -27.35
C GLY A 122 19.19 -1.10 -26.49
N GLU A 123 19.60 -2.18 -27.17
CA GLU A 123 20.09 -3.40 -26.52
C GLU A 123 21.61 -3.37 -26.35
N ILE A 124 22.13 -4.15 -25.38
CA ILE A 124 23.57 -4.41 -25.30
C ILE A 124 23.97 -5.27 -26.53
N PRO A 125 24.90 -4.83 -27.38
CA PRO A 125 25.33 -5.62 -28.52
C PRO A 125 25.96 -6.94 -28.09
N HIS A 126 25.56 -8.06 -28.71
CA HIS A 126 26.15 -9.38 -28.44
C HIS A 126 27.67 -9.42 -28.65
N THR A 127 28.22 -8.52 -29.47
CA THR A 127 29.66 -8.35 -29.74
C THR A 127 30.44 -7.86 -28.52
N VAL A 128 29.80 -7.31 -27.48
CA VAL A 128 30.46 -7.00 -26.20
C VAL A 128 31.04 -8.27 -25.57
N GLY A 129 30.44 -9.43 -25.79
CA GLY A 129 30.98 -10.72 -25.36
C GLY A 129 32.31 -11.12 -26.03
N ASN A 130 32.75 -10.44 -27.09
CA ASN A 130 34.06 -10.66 -27.72
C ASN A 130 35.23 -9.97 -26.98
N LEU A 131 34.92 -9.13 -25.98
CA LEU A 131 35.92 -8.41 -25.20
C LEU A 131 36.53 -9.33 -24.13
N HIS A 132 37.31 -10.32 -24.55
CA HIS A 132 37.86 -11.37 -23.68
C HIS A 132 38.87 -10.90 -22.62
N ASN A 133 39.26 -9.62 -22.64
CA ASN A 133 40.11 -9.00 -21.63
C ASN A 133 39.33 -8.07 -20.68
N LEU A 134 38.01 -7.97 -20.83
CA LEU A 134 37.17 -7.07 -20.06
C LEU A 134 37.12 -7.53 -18.60
N GLU A 135 37.46 -6.62 -17.70
CA GLU A 135 37.45 -6.81 -16.24
C GLU A 135 36.28 -6.05 -15.60
N TYR A 136 35.93 -4.87 -16.13
CA TYR A 136 34.86 -4.01 -15.60
C TYR A 136 33.90 -3.58 -16.71
N LEU A 137 32.61 -3.85 -16.49
CA LEU A 137 31.51 -3.40 -17.35
C LEU A 137 30.47 -2.67 -16.49
N SER A 138 30.30 -1.37 -16.72
CA SER A 138 29.32 -0.53 -16.02
C SER A 138 28.43 0.20 -17.01
N LEU A 139 27.13 -0.06 -16.93
CA LEU A 139 26.08 0.55 -17.74
C LEU A 139 24.94 1.13 -16.88
N VAL A 140 25.16 1.31 -15.57
CA VAL A 140 24.11 1.73 -14.61
C VAL A 140 23.48 3.07 -14.96
N ASN A 141 22.19 3.24 -14.67
CA ASN A 141 21.43 4.47 -14.95
C ASN A 141 21.51 4.89 -16.43
N ASN A 142 20.86 4.12 -17.29
CA ASN A 142 20.61 4.43 -18.70
C ASN A 142 19.17 4.01 -19.06
N GLU A 143 18.81 4.12 -20.33
CA GLU A 143 17.51 3.70 -20.90
C GLU A 143 17.65 2.39 -21.71
N LEU A 144 18.60 1.52 -21.35
CA LEU A 144 18.87 0.28 -22.09
C LEU A 144 17.73 -0.73 -21.90
N VAL A 145 17.42 -1.45 -22.97
CA VAL A 145 16.32 -2.41 -23.07
C VAL A 145 16.83 -3.80 -23.51
N GLY A 146 15.91 -4.77 -23.55
CA GLY A 146 16.19 -6.10 -24.10
C GLY A 146 16.76 -7.08 -23.07
N THR A 147 17.26 -8.22 -23.58
CA THR A 147 17.93 -9.25 -22.77
C THR A 147 19.43 -9.01 -22.72
N VAL A 148 20.09 -9.33 -21.60
CA VAL A 148 21.56 -9.30 -21.53
C VAL A 148 22.15 -10.46 -22.33
N PRO A 149 23.02 -10.22 -23.33
CA PRO A 149 23.60 -11.27 -24.15
C PRO A 149 24.33 -12.33 -23.31
N ALA A 150 23.99 -13.61 -23.50
CA ALA A 150 24.60 -14.73 -22.79
C ALA A 150 26.13 -14.80 -22.96
N THR A 151 26.66 -14.28 -24.08
CA THR A 151 28.09 -14.21 -24.37
C THR A 151 28.89 -13.39 -23.36
N ILE A 152 28.28 -12.40 -22.70
CA ILE A 152 28.93 -11.59 -21.66
C ILE A 152 29.28 -12.46 -20.45
N PHE A 153 28.42 -13.40 -20.09
CA PHE A 153 28.63 -14.29 -18.95
C PHE A 153 29.72 -15.36 -19.21
N ASN A 154 30.27 -15.42 -20.43
CA ASN A 154 31.41 -16.27 -20.77
C ASN A 154 32.75 -15.53 -20.73
N VAL A 155 32.77 -14.23 -20.42
CA VAL A 155 34.00 -13.44 -20.33
C VAL A 155 34.66 -13.67 -18.96
N SER A 156 35.49 -14.72 -18.89
CA SER A 156 36.09 -15.19 -17.62
C SER A 156 36.98 -14.17 -16.88
N THR A 157 37.41 -13.08 -17.54
CA THR A 157 38.19 -12.00 -16.92
C THR A 157 37.36 -11.01 -16.12
N LEU A 158 36.03 -11.02 -16.28
CA LEU A 158 35.14 -10.07 -15.61
C LEU A 158 35.23 -10.20 -14.09
N LYS A 159 35.45 -9.05 -13.45
CA LYS A 159 35.43 -8.83 -12.00
C LYS A 159 34.19 -8.07 -11.57
N LEU A 160 33.70 -7.14 -12.39
CA LEU A 160 32.52 -6.34 -12.11
C LEU A 160 31.56 -6.33 -13.30
N ILE A 161 30.29 -6.60 -13.00
CA ILE A 161 29.16 -6.39 -13.91
C ILE A 161 28.14 -5.51 -13.17
N GLU A 162 27.93 -4.30 -13.68
CA GLU A 162 27.01 -3.31 -13.12
C GLU A 162 26.04 -2.85 -14.21
N LEU A 163 24.80 -3.33 -14.15
CA LEU A 163 23.74 -3.08 -15.13
C LEU A 163 22.48 -2.45 -14.51
N SER A 164 22.59 -1.95 -13.27
CA SER A 164 21.45 -1.53 -12.47
C SER A 164 20.73 -0.32 -13.06
N ASN A 165 19.48 -0.10 -12.67
CA ASN A 165 18.66 1.03 -13.15
C ASN A 165 18.65 1.17 -14.68
N ASN A 166 18.12 0.13 -15.32
CA ASN A 166 17.80 0.10 -16.75
C ASN A 166 16.44 -0.58 -16.90
N THR A 167 16.09 -1.01 -18.11
CA THR A 167 14.83 -1.73 -18.38
C THR A 167 15.08 -3.14 -18.93
N PHE A 168 16.21 -3.75 -18.56
CA PHE A 168 16.53 -5.12 -18.98
C PHE A 168 15.48 -6.11 -18.48
N PHE A 169 15.16 -7.10 -19.31
CA PHE A 169 14.19 -8.13 -18.97
C PHE A 169 14.67 -9.54 -19.38
N GLY A 170 13.87 -10.53 -19.02
CA GLY A 170 14.14 -11.94 -19.31
C GLY A 170 14.94 -12.62 -18.22
N SER A 171 15.26 -13.89 -18.45
CA SER A 171 16.03 -14.70 -17.49
C SER A 171 17.52 -14.63 -17.75
N LEU A 172 18.29 -14.66 -16.66
CA LEU A 172 19.75 -14.77 -16.73
C LEU A 172 20.16 -16.22 -17.02
N PRO A 173 21.31 -16.45 -17.68
CA PRO A 173 21.77 -17.79 -18.02
C PRO A 173 21.87 -18.69 -16.77
N SER A 174 21.26 -19.86 -16.84
CA SER A 174 21.23 -20.85 -15.75
C SER A 174 22.00 -22.14 -16.07
N SER A 175 22.67 -22.20 -17.23
CA SER A 175 23.47 -23.36 -17.62
C SER A 175 24.75 -23.46 -16.78
N THR A 176 25.12 -24.70 -16.43
CA THR A 176 26.34 -25.01 -15.67
C THR A 176 27.63 -24.70 -16.41
N ASP A 177 27.55 -24.50 -17.72
CA ASP A 177 28.68 -24.20 -18.61
C ASP A 177 29.13 -22.73 -18.51
N VAL A 178 28.31 -21.87 -17.94
CA VAL A 178 28.62 -20.45 -17.71
C VAL A 178 29.41 -20.30 -16.41
N GLN A 179 30.65 -19.82 -16.52
CA GLN A 179 31.55 -19.63 -15.38
C GLN A 179 32.23 -18.26 -15.42
N LEU A 180 32.04 -17.49 -14.35
CA LEU A 180 32.70 -16.22 -14.10
C LEU A 180 33.59 -16.34 -12.85
N PRO A 181 34.73 -17.05 -12.92
CA PRO A 181 35.52 -17.42 -11.76
C PRO A 181 36.16 -16.21 -11.04
N ASN A 182 36.38 -15.12 -11.78
CA ASN A 182 36.99 -13.89 -11.26
C ASN A 182 35.97 -12.84 -10.82
N LEU A 183 34.67 -13.13 -10.90
CA LEU A 183 33.63 -12.16 -10.57
C LEU A 183 33.68 -11.83 -9.06
N GLU A 184 33.81 -10.55 -8.77
CA GLU A 184 33.88 -9.98 -7.41
C GLU A 184 32.59 -9.20 -7.08
N GLU A 185 32.01 -8.52 -8.06
CA GLU A 185 30.83 -7.67 -7.88
C GLU A 185 29.80 -7.88 -9.00
N LEU A 186 28.54 -8.11 -8.62
CA LEU A 186 27.41 -8.23 -9.53
C LEU A 186 26.25 -7.37 -9.04
N TYR A 187 25.88 -6.38 -9.82
CA TYR A 187 24.77 -5.47 -9.54
C TYR A 187 23.82 -5.41 -10.73
N LEU A 188 22.58 -5.82 -10.51
CA LEU A 188 21.53 -5.90 -11.52
C LEU A 188 20.24 -5.24 -11.03
N TRP A 189 20.29 -4.45 -9.95
CA TRP A 189 19.09 -3.98 -9.28
C TRP A 189 18.34 -2.92 -10.09
N GLY A 190 17.04 -2.74 -9.87
CA GLY A 190 16.24 -1.73 -10.59
C GLY A 190 16.09 -2.06 -12.07
N ASN A 191 15.73 -3.30 -12.38
CA ASN A 191 15.48 -3.80 -13.73
C ASN A 191 14.20 -4.65 -13.74
N ASN A 192 13.92 -5.31 -14.86
CA ASN A 192 12.76 -6.20 -15.01
C ASN A 192 13.19 -7.66 -15.27
N PHE A 193 14.33 -8.09 -14.71
CA PHE A 193 14.80 -9.48 -14.81
C PHE A 193 13.81 -10.44 -14.15
N SER A 194 13.63 -11.62 -14.74
CA SER A 194 12.67 -12.63 -14.28
C SER A 194 13.27 -14.04 -14.24
N GLY A 195 12.51 -15.01 -13.75
CA GLY A 195 12.97 -16.38 -13.58
C GLY A 195 13.71 -16.60 -12.26
N THR A 196 14.41 -17.72 -12.12
CA THR A 196 15.11 -18.06 -10.87
C THR A 196 16.47 -17.40 -10.74
N LEU A 197 17.01 -17.34 -9.52
CA LEU A 197 18.39 -16.92 -9.29
C LEU A 197 19.36 -17.77 -10.14
N PRO A 198 20.27 -17.16 -10.91
CA PRO A 198 21.08 -17.90 -11.86
C PRO A 198 22.20 -18.70 -11.18
N SER A 199 22.43 -19.92 -11.67
CA SER A 199 23.31 -20.90 -11.03
C SER A 199 24.80 -20.51 -11.07
N PHE A 200 25.24 -19.73 -12.06
CA PHE A 200 26.64 -19.30 -12.19
C PHE A 200 27.12 -18.50 -10.99
N ILE A 201 26.22 -17.78 -10.30
CA ILE A 201 26.54 -17.00 -9.10
C ILE A 201 27.18 -17.91 -8.05
N PHE A 202 26.67 -19.12 -7.86
CA PHE A 202 27.13 -20.05 -6.81
C PHE A 202 28.52 -20.64 -7.08
N ASN A 203 29.04 -20.48 -8.31
CA ASN A 203 30.39 -20.90 -8.71
C ASN A 203 31.39 -19.73 -8.74
N ALA A 204 30.93 -18.49 -8.58
CA ALA A 204 31.78 -17.31 -8.51
C ALA A 204 32.42 -17.19 -7.10
N SER A 205 33.49 -17.94 -6.85
CA SER A 205 34.11 -18.03 -5.51
C SER A 205 34.70 -16.71 -4.98
N ASN A 206 35.04 -15.77 -5.87
CA ASN A 206 35.53 -14.44 -5.50
C ASN A 206 34.40 -13.43 -5.24
N LEU A 207 33.13 -13.82 -5.45
CA LEU A 207 32.01 -12.90 -5.35
C LEU A 207 31.88 -12.36 -3.91
N SER A 208 32.00 -11.05 -3.81
CA SER A 208 31.96 -10.30 -2.56
C SER A 208 30.69 -9.48 -2.42
N LYS A 209 30.16 -8.93 -3.52
CA LYS A 209 28.96 -8.10 -3.48
C LYS A 209 27.97 -8.56 -4.54
N LEU A 210 26.75 -8.85 -4.09
CA LEU A 210 25.64 -9.27 -4.95
C LEU A 210 24.42 -8.41 -4.67
N SER A 211 23.93 -7.70 -5.69
CA SER A 211 22.68 -6.94 -5.63
C SER A 211 21.78 -7.29 -6.81
N LEU A 212 20.66 -7.92 -6.51
CA LEU A 212 19.63 -8.35 -7.46
C LEU A 212 18.26 -7.73 -7.14
N GLY A 213 18.24 -6.71 -6.27
CA GLY A 213 17.00 -6.12 -5.76
C GLY A 213 16.15 -5.41 -6.82
N ASP A 214 14.91 -5.05 -6.51
CA ASP A 214 14.00 -4.34 -7.43
C ASP A 214 13.93 -5.01 -8.82
N ASN A 215 13.53 -6.27 -8.85
CA ASN A 215 13.39 -7.08 -10.07
C ASN A 215 12.19 -8.02 -9.93
N SER A 216 11.99 -8.90 -10.91
CA SER A 216 10.95 -9.93 -10.92
C SER A 216 11.51 -11.36 -10.73
N PHE A 217 12.65 -11.53 -10.05
CA PHE A 217 13.17 -12.87 -9.75
C PHE A 217 12.22 -13.64 -8.84
N SER A 218 12.02 -14.92 -9.14
CA SER A 218 11.08 -15.80 -8.44
C SER A 218 11.71 -17.15 -8.11
N GLY A 219 10.95 -18.00 -7.42
CA GLY A 219 11.41 -19.32 -6.98
C GLY A 219 12.14 -19.29 -5.63
N LEU A 220 12.87 -20.36 -5.33
CA LEU A 220 13.46 -20.58 -4.01
C LEU A 220 14.85 -19.92 -3.89
N ILE A 221 15.15 -19.35 -2.73
CA ILE A 221 16.52 -18.99 -2.34
C ILE A 221 17.26 -20.28 -1.92
N PRO A 222 18.28 -20.74 -2.68
CA PRO A 222 18.93 -22.01 -2.41
C PRO A 222 19.98 -21.92 -1.30
N ASN A 223 20.21 -23.03 -0.60
CA ASN A 223 21.25 -23.12 0.43
C ASN A 223 22.69 -22.98 -0.12
N THR A 224 22.87 -23.07 -1.44
CA THR A 224 24.16 -22.92 -2.13
C THR A 224 24.79 -21.54 -1.95
N PHE A 225 24.04 -20.53 -1.47
CA PHE A 225 24.62 -19.26 -1.01
C PHE A 225 25.76 -19.43 0.00
N GLY A 226 25.72 -20.49 0.81
CA GLY A 226 26.80 -20.83 1.75
C GLY A 226 28.15 -21.17 1.09
N ASN A 227 28.21 -21.35 -0.23
CA ASN A 227 29.46 -21.57 -0.97
C ASN A 227 30.24 -20.26 -1.21
N LEU A 228 29.58 -19.10 -1.13
CA LEU A 228 30.17 -17.79 -1.42
C LEU A 228 30.97 -17.28 -0.22
N ARG A 229 32.12 -17.91 0.05
CA ARG A 229 32.92 -17.66 1.26
C ARG A 229 33.41 -16.22 1.41
N ASN A 230 33.54 -15.49 0.30
CA ASN A 230 33.98 -14.08 0.25
C ASN A 230 32.83 -13.06 0.27
N LEU A 231 31.58 -13.52 0.35
CA LEU A 231 30.40 -12.66 0.30
C LEU A 231 30.36 -11.73 1.51
N LYS A 232 30.30 -10.43 1.21
CA LYS A 232 30.15 -9.31 2.16
C LYS A 232 28.76 -8.71 2.10
N ARG A 233 28.17 -8.58 0.92
CA ARG A 233 26.87 -7.93 0.73
C ARG A 233 25.95 -8.81 -0.10
N LEU A 234 24.81 -9.15 0.49
CA LEU A 234 23.73 -9.87 -0.18
C LEU A 234 22.47 -9.01 -0.18
N ARG A 235 22.06 -8.53 -1.34
CA ARG A 235 20.86 -7.71 -1.52
C ARG A 235 19.93 -8.34 -2.55
N LEU A 236 18.80 -8.87 -2.09
CA LEU A 236 17.79 -9.55 -2.91
C LEU A 236 16.40 -8.91 -2.76
N TYR A 237 16.32 -7.69 -2.19
CA TYR A 237 15.08 -7.02 -1.82
C TYR A 237 14.14 -6.76 -3.01
N ASN A 238 12.83 -6.59 -2.77
CA ASN A 238 11.80 -6.28 -3.76
C ASN A 238 11.86 -7.21 -4.98
N ASN A 239 11.61 -8.50 -4.73
CA ASN A 239 11.49 -9.56 -5.73
C ASN A 239 10.36 -10.52 -5.31
N TYR A 240 10.15 -11.60 -6.07
CA TYR A 240 9.17 -12.65 -5.78
C TYR A 240 9.82 -13.93 -5.23
N LEU A 241 10.93 -13.80 -4.49
CA LEU A 241 11.67 -14.94 -3.95
C LEU A 241 10.95 -15.54 -2.74
N THR A 242 11.03 -16.86 -2.61
CA THR A 242 10.38 -17.64 -1.54
C THR A 242 11.42 -18.45 -0.76
N SER A 243 11.16 -18.70 0.52
CA SER A 243 11.98 -19.62 1.34
C SER A 243 11.21 -20.08 2.59
N PRO A 244 10.34 -21.11 2.47
CA PRO A 244 9.41 -21.52 3.54
C PRO A 244 10.04 -21.92 4.88
N GLU A 245 11.35 -22.18 4.93
CA GLU A 245 12.09 -22.50 6.17
C GLU A 245 13.21 -21.50 6.48
N LEU A 246 13.45 -20.50 5.60
CA LEU A 246 14.62 -19.62 5.66
C LEU A 246 15.94 -20.39 5.88
N SER A 247 16.02 -21.64 5.42
CA SER A 247 17.15 -22.54 5.73
C SER A 247 18.47 -22.06 5.14
N PHE A 248 18.42 -21.21 4.10
CA PHE A 248 19.60 -20.56 3.54
C PHE A 248 20.29 -19.61 4.53
N LEU A 249 19.56 -19.04 5.51
CA LEU A 249 20.20 -18.27 6.59
C LEU A 249 21.18 -19.15 7.38
N SER A 250 20.87 -20.44 7.54
CA SER A 250 21.78 -21.40 8.17
C SER A 250 23.03 -21.59 7.31
N SER A 251 22.89 -21.67 5.98
CA SER A 251 24.04 -21.86 5.10
C SER A 251 24.89 -20.60 5.00
N LEU A 252 24.32 -19.39 5.16
CA LEU A 252 25.06 -18.13 5.21
C LEU A 252 26.03 -18.02 6.40
N SER A 253 25.90 -18.85 7.44
CA SER A 253 26.91 -18.96 8.51
C SER A 253 28.31 -19.34 7.99
N ASN A 254 28.38 -19.89 6.77
CA ASN A 254 29.62 -20.19 6.06
C ASN A 254 30.31 -18.96 5.44
N CYS A 255 29.59 -17.85 5.26
CA CYS A 255 30.07 -16.60 4.68
C CYS A 255 30.62 -15.72 5.80
N LYS A 256 31.92 -15.85 6.13
CA LYS A 256 32.52 -15.24 7.34
C LYS A 256 32.75 -13.73 7.27
N TYR A 257 32.64 -13.16 6.07
CA TYR A 257 32.82 -11.73 5.83
C TYR A 257 31.50 -11.01 5.58
N LEU A 258 30.36 -11.67 5.78
CA LEU A 258 29.05 -11.08 5.51
C LEU A 258 28.83 -9.88 6.45
N GLU A 259 28.56 -8.72 5.86
CA GLU A 259 28.34 -7.41 6.49
C GLU A 259 26.85 -7.02 6.38
N ILE A 260 26.23 -7.28 5.22
CA ILE A 260 24.86 -6.82 4.92
C ILE A 260 24.03 -7.98 4.33
N ILE A 261 22.84 -8.18 4.88
CA ILE A 261 21.77 -8.99 4.32
C ILE A 261 20.54 -8.11 4.14
N ALA A 262 20.07 -7.93 2.90
CA ALA A 262 18.82 -7.23 2.60
C ALA A 262 17.90 -8.11 1.77
N LEU A 263 16.74 -8.45 2.33
CA LEU A 263 15.76 -9.37 1.78
C LEU A 263 14.36 -8.76 1.66
N SER A 264 14.21 -7.48 2.02
CA SER A 264 12.93 -6.75 2.13
C SER A 264 11.97 -7.02 0.97
N GLY A 265 10.66 -7.04 1.22
CA GLY A 265 9.66 -7.08 0.15
C GLY A 265 9.64 -8.37 -0.68
N ASN A 266 10.13 -9.50 -0.15
CA ASN A 266 10.02 -10.82 -0.78
C ASN A 266 9.02 -11.71 -0.03
N PRO A 267 8.18 -12.51 -0.70
CA PRO A 267 7.25 -13.42 -0.05
C PRO A 267 7.96 -14.68 0.52
N LEU A 268 8.88 -14.51 1.48
CA LEU A 268 9.70 -15.59 2.01
C LEU A 268 8.86 -16.65 2.75
N ASN A 269 7.80 -16.23 3.45
CA ASN A 269 6.81 -17.09 4.11
C ASN A 269 7.37 -18.07 5.17
N GLY A 270 8.61 -17.88 5.62
CA GLY A 270 9.29 -18.80 6.53
C GLY A 270 9.33 -18.37 7.99
N ILE A 271 10.16 -19.05 8.78
CA ILE A 271 10.45 -18.77 10.20
C ILE A 271 11.95 -18.60 10.35
N ILE A 272 12.42 -17.57 11.06
CA ILE A 272 13.87 -17.39 11.26
C ILE A 272 14.39 -18.57 12.11
N PRO A 273 15.36 -19.37 11.62
CA PRO A 273 15.89 -20.50 12.37
C PRO A 273 16.85 -20.03 13.47
N MET A 274 16.97 -20.80 14.56
CA MET A 274 17.92 -20.51 15.65
C MET A 274 19.38 -20.40 15.17
N SER A 275 19.72 -21.12 14.10
CA SER A 275 21.02 -21.06 13.43
C SER A 275 21.36 -19.68 12.86
N ALA A 276 20.38 -18.78 12.69
CA ALA A 276 20.63 -17.39 12.28
C ALA A 276 21.52 -16.64 13.29
N GLY A 277 21.57 -17.07 14.56
CA GLY A 277 22.55 -16.53 15.53
C GLY A 277 24.00 -16.92 15.27
N ASN A 278 24.26 -17.83 14.32
CA ASN A 278 25.60 -18.24 13.87
C ASN A 278 26.01 -17.55 12.56
N LEU A 279 25.27 -16.54 12.10
CA LEU A 279 25.68 -15.70 10.98
C LEU A 279 27.02 -15.01 11.28
N SER A 280 27.62 -14.43 10.25
CA SER A 280 28.90 -13.74 10.31
C SER A 280 29.01 -12.80 11.51
N HIS A 281 30.12 -12.88 12.24
CA HIS A 281 30.42 -11.89 13.27
C HIS A 281 30.64 -10.50 12.68
N SER A 282 30.92 -10.39 11.37
CA SER A 282 31.06 -9.11 10.68
C SER A 282 29.71 -8.50 10.27
N LEU A 283 28.58 -9.17 10.56
CA LEU A 283 27.26 -8.70 10.12
C LEU A 283 26.87 -7.43 10.87
N GLU A 284 26.61 -6.37 10.10
CA GLU A 284 26.24 -5.03 10.57
C GLU A 284 24.75 -4.75 10.29
N GLU A 285 24.21 -5.25 9.18
CA GLU A 285 22.85 -4.93 8.75
C GLU A 285 22.06 -6.18 8.38
N LEU A 286 20.87 -6.33 9.00
CA LEU A 286 19.88 -7.33 8.63
C LEU A 286 18.54 -6.64 8.35
N PHE A 287 18.18 -6.56 7.07
CA PHE A 287 16.90 -6.02 6.60
C PHE A 287 16.02 -7.15 6.07
N MET A 288 14.90 -7.37 6.74
CA MET A 288 13.85 -8.29 6.29
C MET A 288 12.42 -7.72 6.44
N PRO A 289 12.15 -6.41 6.22
CA PRO A 289 10.78 -5.92 6.29
C PRO A 289 9.90 -6.47 5.17
N ASP A 290 8.59 -6.55 5.40
CA ASP A 290 7.60 -6.96 4.38
C ASP A 290 7.88 -8.32 3.74
N CYS A 291 8.42 -9.27 4.51
CA CYS A 291 8.86 -10.57 4.01
C CYS A 291 7.86 -11.73 4.26
N ASN A 292 6.72 -11.41 4.87
CA ASN A 292 5.71 -12.37 5.32
C ASN A 292 6.27 -13.46 6.27
N VAL A 293 7.36 -13.17 6.98
CA VAL A 293 8.03 -14.10 7.91
C VAL A 293 7.22 -14.20 9.19
N SER A 294 7.14 -15.41 9.74
CA SER A 294 6.29 -15.72 10.91
C SER A 294 7.07 -16.40 12.03
N GLY A 295 6.37 -16.72 13.12
CA GLY A 295 6.95 -17.36 14.30
C GLY A 295 7.56 -16.35 15.28
N ARG A 296 8.37 -16.84 16.21
CA ARG A 296 9.02 -16.00 17.22
C ARG A 296 10.37 -15.50 16.71
N ILE A 297 10.78 -14.32 17.16
CA ILE A 297 12.15 -13.83 16.99
C ILE A 297 13.09 -14.72 17.82
N PRO A 298 14.06 -15.43 17.22
CA PRO A 298 14.98 -16.28 17.98
C PRO A 298 15.89 -15.46 18.91
N LYS A 299 16.06 -15.91 20.15
CA LYS A 299 16.97 -15.25 21.12
C LYS A 299 18.42 -15.28 20.64
N GLU A 300 18.78 -16.23 19.79
CA GLU A 300 20.12 -16.41 19.22
C GLU A 300 20.54 -15.24 18.34
N ILE A 301 19.61 -14.42 17.82
CA ILE A 301 19.93 -13.15 17.15
C ILE A 301 20.77 -12.23 18.05
N GLY A 302 20.60 -12.32 19.38
CA GLY A 302 21.42 -11.59 20.36
C GLY A 302 22.91 -11.95 20.36
N ASN A 303 23.34 -12.96 19.59
CA ASN A 303 24.77 -13.31 19.41
C ASN A 303 25.48 -12.46 18.35
N LEU A 304 24.74 -11.71 17.53
CA LEU A 304 25.27 -10.92 16.41
C LEU A 304 25.81 -9.56 16.90
N ALA A 305 26.87 -9.60 17.72
CA ALA A 305 27.34 -8.44 18.51
C ALA A 305 27.76 -7.19 17.71
N ASN A 306 27.99 -7.30 16.39
CA ASN A 306 28.35 -6.17 15.53
C ASN A 306 27.16 -5.57 14.77
N LEU A 307 25.94 -6.06 15.00
CA LEU A 307 24.75 -5.56 14.34
C LEU A 307 24.49 -4.10 14.72
N VAL A 308 24.39 -3.25 13.69
CA VAL A 308 24.06 -1.83 13.75
C VAL A 308 22.58 -1.62 13.43
N THR A 309 22.04 -2.40 12.49
CA THR A 309 20.65 -2.29 12.05
C THR A 309 19.98 -3.66 12.05
N LEU A 310 18.85 -3.76 12.76
CA LEU A 310 17.92 -4.88 12.72
C LEU A 310 16.54 -4.37 12.34
N ASP A 311 16.13 -4.65 11.10
CA ASP A 311 14.80 -4.31 10.61
C ASP A 311 14.02 -5.57 10.23
N LEU A 312 12.97 -5.83 10.99
CA LEU A 312 12.04 -6.94 10.82
C LEU A 312 10.59 -6.46 10.71
N GLY A 313 10.35 -5.18 10.37
CA GLY A 313 9.02 -4.59 10.33
C GLY A 313 8.08 -5.20 9.27
N GLY A 314 6.77 -5.01 9.36
CA GLY A 314 5.83 -5.46 8.32
C GLY A 314 5.79 -6.98 8.13
N ASN A 315 5.88 -7.74 9.22
CA ASN A 315 5.93 -9.22 9.18
C ASN A 315 4.82 -9.84 10.05
N LYS A 316 4.91 -11.14 10.29
CA LYS A 316 3.97 -11.92 11.11
C LYS A 316 4.64 -12.45 12.37
N PHE A 317 5.68 -11.79 12.88
CA PHE A 317 6.36 -12.21 14.11
C PHE A 317 5.41 -12.16 15.30
N ASN A 318 5.45 -13.20 16.14
CA ASN A 318 4.58 -13.34 17.32
C ASN A 318 5.39 -13.66 18.58
N GLY A 319 4.70 -13.74 19.72
CA GLY A 319 5.34 -13.91 21.03
C GLY A 319 6.01 -12.63 21.50
N SER A 320 6.84 -12.74 22.53
CA SER A 320 7.50 -11.59 23.17
C SER A 320 8.80 -11.19 22.50
N ILE A 321 9.17 -9.90 22.63
CA ILE A 321 10.50 -9.40 22.28
C ILE A 321 11.56 -10.14 23.11
N PRO A 322 12.57 -10.77 22.50
CA PRO A 322 13.59 -11.52 23.24
C PRO A 322 14.50 -10.59 24.05
N ILE A 323 14.68 -10.88 25.35
CA ILE A 323 15.62 -10.15 26.22
C ILE A 323 17.07 -10.16 25.70
N ALA A 324 17.42 -11.19 24.91
CA ALA A 324 18.75 -11.33 24.34
C ALA A 324 19.11 -10.21 23.34
N LEU A 325 18.11 -9.50 22.77
CA LEU A 325 18.37 -8.35 21.92
C LEU A 325 19.11 -7.24 22.67
N GLY A 326 18.90 -7.11 23.99
CA GLY A 326 19.60 -6.16 24.86
C GLY A 326 21.13 -6.29 24.89
N LYS A 327 21.69 -7.38 24.35
CA LYS A 327 23.14 -7.61 24.24
C LYS A 327 23.80 -6.90 23.05
N LEU A 328 23.02 -6.39 22.10
CA LEU A 328 23.51 -5.82 20.84
C LEU A 328 23.96 -4.37 21.02
N GLN A 329 25.07 -4.14 21.73
CA GLN A 329 25.47 -2.80 22.18
C GLN A 329 25.78 -1.78 21.06
N LYS A 330 26.07 -2.25 19.84
CA LYS A 330 26.28 -1.41 18.64
C LYS A 330 25.01 -1.10 17.86
N LEU A 331 23.87 -1.65 18.28
CA LEU A 331 22.61 -1.50 17.54
C LEU A 331 22.14 -0.05 17.64
N GLN A 332 21.99 0.59 16.49
CA GLN A 332 21.52 1.95 16.33
C GLN A 332 20.06 1.99 15.89
N LEU A 333 19.60 0.99 15.12
CA LEU A 333 18.22 0.89 14.66
C LEU A 333 17.65 -0.49 14.98
N LEU A 334 16.59 -0.51 15.78
CA LEU A 334 15.73 -1.67 15.99
C LEU A 334 14.32 -1.35 15.50
N ASN A 335 13.90 -2.00 14.42
CA ASN A 335 12.57 -1.87 13.86
C ASN A 335 11.84 -3.22 13.88
N LEU A 336 10.78 -3.29 14.69
CA LEU A 336 9.86 -4.42 14.81
C LEU A 336 8.40 -3.98 14.58
N ASP A 337 8.19 -2.82 13.93
CA ASP A 337 6.85 -2.27 13.64
C ASP A 337 6.00 -3.25 12.81
N ASP A 338 4.68 -3.10 12.87
CA ASP A 338 3.71 -3.84 12.04
C ASP A 338 3.95 -5.37 12.10
N ASN A 339 3.71 -5.93 13.28
CA ASN A 339 3.89 -7.34 13.58
C ASN A 339 2.78 -7.82 14.54
N LYS A 340 2.93 -9.02 15.10
CA LYS A 340 1.99 -9.62 16.06
C LYS A 340 2.66 -9.89 17.41
N LEU A 341 3.66 -9.10 17.77
CA LEU A 341 4.40 -9.24 19.03
C LEU A 341 3.49 -8.91 20.21
N GLU A 342 3.66 -9.64 21.30
CA GLU A 342 2.81 -9.55 22.50
C GLU A 342 3.66 -9.52 23.78
N GLY A 343 3.01 -9.26 24.92
CA GLY A 343 3.70 -9.14 26.22
C GLY A 343 4.40 -7.79 26.40
N SER A 344 5.23 -7.69 27.43
CA SER A 344 5.89 -6.42 27.80
C SER A 344 7.14 -6.13 27.00
N ILE A 345 7.44 -4.85 26.83
CA ILE A 345 8.75 -4.39 26.37
C ILE A 345 9.78 -4.69 27.48
N PRO A 346 10.83 -5.49 27.23
CA PRO A 346 11.79 -5.86 28.26
C PRO A 346 12.78 -4.74 28.57
N ASP A 347 13.12 -4.57 29.85
CA ASP A 347 14.11 -3.59 30.32
C ASP A 347 15.50 -3.83 29.72
N ASP A 348 15.82 -5.05 29.29
CA ASP A 348 17.09 -5.39 28.63
C ASP A 348 17.33 -4.58 27.34
N ILE A 349 16.28 -4.06 26.69
CA ILE A 349 16.42 -3.15 25.53
C ILE A 349 17.25 -1.91 25.90
N CYS A 350 17.27 -1.51 27.16
CA CYS A 350 18.10 -0.42 27.65
C CYS A 350 19.62 -0.73 27.64
N GLY A 351 20.01 -1.97 27.37
CA GLY A 351 21.41 -2.35 27.08
C GLY A 351 21.90 -1.89 25.71
N LEU A 352 21.00 -1.45 24.83
CA LEU A 352 21.31 -0.91 23.49
C LEU A 352 21.78 0.55 23.58
N VAL A 353 23.00 0.75 24.10
CA VAL A 353 23.51 2.09 24.42
C VAL A 353 23.69 3.04 23.23
N GLU A 354 23.85 2.49 22.01
CA GLU A 354 23.95 3.27 20.77
C GLU A 354 22.60 3.47 20.05
N LEU A 355 21.48 3.01 20.64
CA LEU A 355 20.18 3.01 19.97
C LEU A 355 19.72 4.44 19.63
N TYR A 356 19.66 4.71 18.33
CA TYR A 356 19.17 5.96 17.74
C TYR A 356 17.65 5.88 17.49
N LYS A 357 17.17 4.75 16.95
CA LYS A 357 15.77 4.53 16.60
C LYS A 357 15.26 3.21 17.18
N LEU A 358 14.16 3.30 17.92
CA LEU A 358 13.38 2.16 18.37
C LEU A 358 11.96 2.27 17.81
N ALA A 359 11.57 1.29 17.00
CA ALA A 359 10.25 1.20 16.41
C ALA A 359 9.60 -0.14 16.78
N LEU A 360 8.50 -0.07 17.54
CA LEU A 360 7.71 -1.18 18.06
C LEU A 360 6.18 -0.99 17.85
N GLY A 361 5.75 -0.01 17.07
CA GLY A 361 4.36 0.30 16.73
C GLY A 361 3.65 -0.82 15.96
N ASP A 362 2.33 -0.69 15.82
CA ASP A 362 1.46 -1.67 15.15
C ASP A 362 1.70 -3.12 15.63
N ASN A 363 1.66 -3.32 16.95
CA ASN A 363 1.80 -4.63 17.60
C ASN A 363 0.73 -4.83 18.69
N LYS A 364 0.89 -5.86 19.54
CA LYS A 364 0.04 -6.15 20.72
C LYS A 364 0.84 -6.08 22.02
N LEU A 365 1.85 -5.21 22.06
CA LEU A 365 2.69 -5.04 23.24
C LEU A 365 1.88 -4.41 24.37
N SER A 366 2.01 -4.97 25.57
CA SER A 366 1.24 -4.58 26.76
C SER A 366 2.18 -4.23 27.92
N GLY A 367 1.62 -3.87 29.06
CA GLY A 367 2.43 -3.45 30.22
C GLY A 367 2.91 -2.01 30.12
N GLN A 368 3.96 -1.68 30.87
CA GLN A 368 4.43 -0.30 31.04
C GLN A 368 5.59 0.01 30.09
N ILE A 369 5.74 1.29 29.73
CA ILE A 369 6.94 1.78 29.05
C ILE A 369 8.13 1.66 30.04
N PRO A 370 9.24 1.02 29.65
CA PRO A 370 10.42 0.89 30.50
C PRO A 370 10.98 2.25 30.97
N ALA A 371 11.12 2.44 32.28
CA ALA A 371 11.68 3.68 32.82
C ALA A 371 13.13 3.91 32.38
N CYS A 372 13.86 2.83 32.06
CA CYS A 372 15.24 2.92 31.62
C CYS A 372 15.41 3.54 30.22
N PHE A 373 14.35 3.72 29.43
CA PHE A 373 14.42 4.47 28.16
C PHE A 373 14.94 5.89 28.37
N GLY A 374 14.68 6.49 29.54
CA GLY A 374 15.24 7.79 29.93
C GLY A 374 16.77 7.85 29.98
N ASN A 375 17.45 6.70 30.01
CA ASN A 375 18.91 6.59 30.07
C ASN A 375 19.57 6.39 28.70
N LEU A 376 18.78 6.21 27.63
CA LEU A 376 19.30 6.00 26.27
C LEU A 376 19.72 7.34 25.63
N ALA A 377 20.96 7.75 25.88
CA ALA A 377 21.48 9.05 25.46
C ALA A 377 21.49 9.27 23.93
N SER A 378 21.60 8.18 23.15
CA SER A 378 21.63 8.22 21.68
C SER A 378 20.24 8.24 21.05
N LEU A 379 19.17 8.02 21.81
CA LEU A 379 17.82 7.88 21.27
C LEU A 379 17.33 9.20 20.67
N ARG A 380 16.82 9.13 19.44
CA ARG A 380 16.25 10.27 18.68
C ARG A 380 14.83 9.99 18.21
N GLU A 381 14.52 8.73 17.92
CA GLU A 381 13.21 8.31 17.43
C GLU A 381 12.65 7.16 18.25
N LEU A 382 11.42 7.34 18.76
CA LEU A 382 10.72 6.33 19.54
C LEU A 382 9.28 6.18 19.05
N TRP A 383 8.99 5.02 18.47
CA TRP A 383 7.68 4.67 17.90
C TRP A 383 7.10 3.49 18.67
N LEU A 384 6.06 3.73 19.46
CA LEU A 384 5.37 2.72 20.28
C LEU A 384 3.87 2.62 19.97
N GLY A 385 3.31 3.47 19.12
CA GLY A 385 1.91 3.44 18.73
C GLY A 385 1.69 2.84 17.35
N PRO A 386 0.59 2.11 17.08
CA PRO A 386 -0.42 1.53 18.00
C PRO A 386 0.05 0.30 18.80
N ASN A 387 -0.39 0.15 20.07
CA ASN A 387 -0.16 -1.02 20.93
C ASN A 387 -1.19 -1.09 22.09
N GLU A 388 -0.98 -1.98 23.07
CA GLU A 388 -1.79 -2.14 24.29
C GLU A 388 -1.06 -1.64 25.56
N LEU A 389 -0.17 -0.65 25.44
CA LEU A 389 0.62 -0.14 26.58
C LEU A 389 -0.28 0.62 27.56
N ILE A 390 -0.02 0.41 28.85
CA ILE A 390 -0.79 0.96 29.97
C ILE A 390 0.07 1.84 30.86
N SER A 391 -0.55 2.43 31.89
CA SER A 391 0.12 3.21 32.95
C SER A 391 0.61 4.58 32.49
N PHE A 392 1.40 5.24 33.34
CA PHE A 392 1.97 6.56 33.12
C PHE A 392 3.23 6.50 32.26
N ILE A 393 3.49 7.58 31.52
CA ILE A 393 4.81 7.79 30.90
C ILE A 393 5.84 7.98 32.02
N PRO A 394 6.92 7.17 32.09
CA PRO A 394 7.91 7.26 33.16
C PRO A 394 8.53 8.66 33.29
N SER A 395 8.76 9.14 34.52
CA SER A 395 9.32 10.48 34.75
C SER A 395 10.74 10.64 34.16
N THR A 396 11.48 9.54 34.06
CA THR A 396 12.82 9.49 33.44
C THR A 396 12.80 9.79 31.94
N PHE A 397 11.69 9.53 31.24
CA PHE A 397 11.56 9.81 29.79
C PHE A 397 11.77 11.29 29.46
N TRP A 398 11.33 12.19 30.33
CA TRP A 398 11.42 13.63 30.13
C TRP A 398 12.85 14.19 30.31
N ASN A 399 13.85 13.32 30.51
CA ASN A 399 15.27 13.69 30.57
C ASN A 399 16.01 13.48 29.24
N ILE A 400 15.37 12.89 28.22
CA ILE A 400 16.00 12.58 26.92
C ILE A 400 16.03 13.84 26.04
N LYS A 401 16.97 14.75 26.29
CA LYS A 401 16.99 16.10 25.69
C LYS A 401 17.08 16.12 24.16
N ASP A 402 17.71 15.10 23.59
CA ASP A 402 17.98 15.03 22.15
C ASP A 402 16.89 14.27 21.37
N ILE A 403 15.82 13.81 22.02
CA ILE A 403 14.71 13.11 21.34
C ILE A 403 14.04 14.06 20.32
N MET A 404 13.84 13.58 19.10
CA MET A 404 13.28 14.35 17.99
C MET A 404 11.87 13.89 17.62
N TYR A 405 11.63 12.58 17.67
CA TYR A 405 10.37 11.98 17.26
C TYR A 405 9.84 11.04 18.33
N VAL A 406 8.60 11.28 18.76
CA VAL A 406 7.91 10.45 19.75
C VAL A 406 6.49 10.16 19.26
N ASN A 407 6.17 8.89 19.08
CA ASN A 407 4.81 8.43 18.78
C ASN A 407 4.40 7.34 19.77
N PHE A 408 3.54 7.68 20.72
CA PHE A 408 2.85 6.74 21.61
C PHE A 408 1.35 6.66 21.33
N SER A 409 0.92 7.04 20.12
CA SER A 409 -0.49 7.09 19.78
C SER A 409 -1.17 5.73 19.91
N SER A 410 -2.50 5.71 20.03
CA SER A 410 -3.31 4.49 20.00
C SER A 410 -2.83 3.44 21.02
N ASN A 411 -2.82 3.84 22.30
CA ASN A 411 -2.46 3.01 23.46
C ASN A 411 -3.45 3.28 24.61
N PHE A 412 -3.21 2.71 25.79
CA PHE A 412 -4.02 2.93 27.01
C PHE A 412 -3.28 3.75 28.07
N LEU A 413 -2.39 4.66 27.66
CA LEU A 413 -1.58 5.47 28.59
C LEU A 413 -2.46 6.43 29.39
N THR A 414 -2.09 6.67 30.64
CA THR A 414 -2.87 7.47 31.60
C THR A 414 -2.03 8.56 32.27
N GLY A 415 -2.70 9.49 32.95
CA GLY A 415 -2.08 10.53 33.75
C GLY A 415 -1.79 11.82 32.99
N PRO A 416 -1.19 12.81 33.68
CA PRO A 416 -0.98 14.14 33.13
C PRO A 416 0.28 14.26 32.28
N LEU A 417 0.27 15.24 31.37
CA LEU A 417 1.49 15.76 30.75
C LEU A 417 2.29 16.54 31.82
N PRO A 418 3.55 16.18 32.09
CA PRO A 418 4.33 16.79 33.17
C PRO A 418 4.98 18.11 32.74
N LEU A 419 5.41 18.91 33.72
CA LEU A 419 6.05 20.21 33.45
C LEU A 419 7.41 20.04 32.77
N GLU A 420 8.07 18.91 33.03
CA GLU A 420 9.35 18.48 32.49
C GLU A 420 9.33 18.25 30.98
N ILE A 421 8.16 18.26 30.32
CA ILE A 421 8.04 18.21 28.86
C ILE A 421 8.90 19.26 28.15
N GLU A 422 9.11 20.40 28.81
CA GLU A 422 9.97 21.49 28.31
C GLU A 422 11.42 21.08 28.07
N ASN A 423 11.91 20.04 28.73
CA ASN A 423 13.28 19.56 28.60
C ASN A 423 13.59 18.99 27.21
N LEU A 424 12.57 18.56 26.46
CA LEU A 424 12.70 17.90 25.16
C LEU A 424 12.92 18.90 24.02
N LYS A 425 13.93 19.76 24.14
CA LYS A 425 14.12 20.93 23.24
C LYS A 425 14.39 20.55 21.77
N ALA A 426 14.86 19.33 21.49
CA ALA A 426 15.10 18.84 20.14
C ALA A 426 13.84 18.27 19.45
N LEU A 427 12.71 18.16 20.17
CA LEU A 427 11.50 17.50 19.71
C LEU A 427 10.86 18.23 18.53
N THR A 428 10.66 17.52 17.42
CA THR A 428 9.97 18.00 16.21
C THR A 428 8.58 17.42 16.08
N THR A 429 8.35 16.19 16.58
CA THR A 429 7.06 15.51 16.51
C THR A 429 6.72 14.86 17.84
N LEU A 430 5.53 15.17 18.36
CA LEU A 430 4.95 14.54 19.53
C LEU A 430 3.54 14.05 19.23
N ASP A 431 3.36 12.74 19.20
CA ASP A 431 2.05 12.12 19.02
C ASP A 431 1.69 11.23 20.22
N PHE A 432 0.74 11.71 21.02
CA PHE A 432 0.10 10.96 22.11
C PHE A 432 -1.40 10.81 21.88
N SER A 433 -1.86 10.91 20.64
CA SER A 433 -3.28 10.82 20.33
C SER A 433 -3.85 9.43 20.64
N MET A 434 -5.18 9.34 20.77
CA MET A 434 -5.90 8.07 21.01
C MET A 434 -5.37 7.31 22.24
N ASN A 435 -5.33 8.01 23.38
CA ASN A 435 -4.89 7.49 24.67
C ASN A 435 -5.90 7.89 25.77
N ASN A 436 -5.52 7.68 27.03
CA ASN A 436 -6.33 7.99 28.18
C ASN A 436 -5.68 9.04 29.10
N LEU A 437 -4.85 9.93 28.53
CA LEU A 437 -4.17 11.01 29.24
C LEU A 437 -5.17 12.01 29.80
N SER A 438 -4.90 12.52 31.00
CA SER A 438 -5.81 13.40 31.75
C SER A 438 -5.08 14.64 32.26
N GLY A 439 -5.74 15.49 33.04
CA GLY A 439 -5.13 16.72 33.53
C GLY A 439 -5.08 17.82 32.47
N VAL A 440 -4.25 18.85 32.73
CA VAL A 440 -4.16 20.04 31.87
C VAL A 440 -2.98 19.95 30.91
N ILE A 441 -3.05 20.68 29.80
CA ILE A 441 -1.87 20.93 28.97
C ILE A 441 -0.95 21.90 29.76
N PRO A 442 0.30 21.54 30.08
CA PRO A 442 1.18 22.37 30.90
C PRO A 442 1.63 23.61 30.13
N THR A 443 1.76 24.74 30.83
CA THR A 443 2.26 25.99 30.23
C THR A 443 3.69 25.86 29.70
N THR A 444 4.49 24.96 30.27
CA THR A 444 5.87 24.71 29.87
C THR A 444 6.00 24.10 28.47
N ILE A 445 4.91 23.59 27.87
CA ILE A 445 4.90 23.09 26.49
C ILE A 445 5.37 24.14 25.48
N GLY A 446 5.09 25.43 25.73
CA GLY A 446 5.54 26.53 24.87
C GLY A 446 7.06 26.69 24.78
N GLY A 447 7.81 26.05 25.67
CA GLY A 447 9.27 25.98 25.58
C GLY A 447 9.80 25.13 24.42
N LEU A 448 8.96 24.34 23.76
CA LEU A 448 9.32 23.44 22.65
C LEU A 448 9.32 24.15 21.28
N LYS A 449 10.16 25.17 21.14
CA LYS A 449 10.13 26.07 19.98
C LYS A 449 10.39 25.38 18.63
N GLY A 450 11.08 24.24 18.61
CA GLY A 450 11.35 23.45 17.41
C GLY A 450 10.25 22.45 17.03
N LEU A 451 9.18 22.33 17.85
CA LEU A 451 8.10 21.38 17.63
C LEU A 451 7.29 21.77 16.39
N GLN A 452 7.12 20.82 15.46
CA GLN A 452 6.41 20.99 14.20
C GLN A 452 5.04 20.29 14.22
N TYR A 453 4.92 19.16 14.91
CA TYR A 453 3.71 18.35 14.92
C TYR A 453 3.34 18.02 16.38
N LEU A 454 2.16 18.46 16.81
CA LEU A 454 1.64 18.19 18.15
C LEU A 454 0.27 17.54 18.07
N PHE A 455 0.20 16.25 18.40
CA PHE A 455 -1.03 15.47 18.35
C PHE A 455 -1.37 14.93 19.74
N LEU A 456 -2.43 15.49 20.33
CA LEU A 456 -2.97 15.10 21.63
C LEU A 456 -4.47 14.73 21.53
N GLY A 457 -4.97 14.56 20.31
CA GLY A 457 -6.39 14.28 20.07
C GLY A 457 -6.86 12.96 20.67
N HIS A 458 -8.15 12.80 20.94
CA HIS A 458 -8.73 11.58 21.52
C HIS A 458 -8.08 11.19 22.87
N ASN A 459 -8.16 12.09 23.85
CA ASN A 459 -7.70 11.88 25.22
C ASN A 459 -8.76 12.41 26.23
N ARG A 460 -8.40 12.47 27.51
CA ARG A 460 -9.22 13.05 28.60
C ARG A 460 -8.63 14.36 29.13
N LEU A 461 -7.87 15.11 28.32
CA LEU A 461 -7.27 16.39 28.72
C LEU A 461 -8.37 17.42 29.02
N GLN A 462 -8.16 18.25 30.02
CA GLN A 462 -9.13 19.23 30.52
C GLN A 462 -8.47 20.59 30.78
N GLY A 463 -9.28 21.59 31.15
CA GLY A 463 -8.79 22.96 31.37
C GLY A 463 -8.57 23.72 30.08
N SER A 464 -7.97 24.91 30.17
CA SER A 464 -7.74 25.78 29.02
C SER A 464 -6.53 25.38 28.19
N ILE A 465 -6.59 25.66 26.89
CA ILE A 465 -5.41 25.68 26.03
C ILE A 465 -4.51 26.83 26.54
N PRO A 466 -3.26 26.58 26.96
CA PRO A 466 -2.38 27.64 27.47
C PRO A 466 -1.98 28.64 26.39
N ASP A 467 -1.85 29.92 26.75
CA ASP A 467 -1.34 30.97 25.85
C ASP A 467 0.05 30.64 25.29
N SER A 468 0.86 29.90 26.05
CA SER A 468 2.21 29.48 25.65
C SER A 468 2.24 28.48 24.49
N VAL A 469 1.12 27.85 24.12
CA VAL A 469 1.03 27.07 22.86
C VAL A 469 1.31 27.98 21.65
N GLY A 470 0.99 29.28 21.76
CA GLY A 470 1.34 30.29 20.75
C GLY A 470 2.84 30.60 20.65
N ASP A 471 3.69 30.06 21.54
CA ASP A 471 5.15 30.20 21.49
C ASP A 471 5.84 29.06 20.71
N LEU A 472 5.08 28.05 20.25
CA LEU A 472 5.54 26.95 19.40
C LEU A 472 5.76 27.41 17.95
N ILE A 473 6.68 28.34 17.75
CA ILE A 473 6.84 29.09 16.48
C ILE A 473 7.10 28.24 15.23
N SER A 474 7.59 27.00 15.36
CA SER A 474 7.80 26.06 14.23
C SER A 474 6.63 25.13 13.95
N LEU A 475 5.50 25.28 14.66
CA LEU A 475 4.37 24.36 14.59
C LEU A 475 3.67 24.44 13.24
N LYS A 476 3.56 23.28 12.57
CA LYS A 476 2.91 23.07 11.28
C LYS A 476 1.55 22.41 11.41
N SER A 477 1.38 21.50 12.37
CA SER A 477 0.11 20.82 12.63
C SER A 477 -0.18 20.69 14.13
N LEU A 478 -1.39 21.06 14.53
CA LEU A 478 -1.87 20.99 15.91
C LEU A 478 -3.22 20.26 15.97
N ASN A 479 -3.26 19.10 16.63
CA ASN A 479 -4.49 18.35 16.89
C ASN A 479 -4.73 18.18 18.39
N LEU A 480 -5.74 18.87 18.91
CA LEU A 480 -6.23 18.76 20.29
C LEU A 480 -7.69 18.25 20.34
N SER A 481 -8.18 17.70 19.24
CA SER A 481 -9.59 17.31 19.10
C SER A 481 -10.02 16.20 20.05
N ASN A 482 -11.32 16.02 20.28
CA ASN A 482 -11.86 14.93 21.09
C ASN A 482 -11.21 14.84 22.48
N ASN A 483 -11.29 15.95 23.22
CA ASN A 483 -10.82 16.08 24.59
C ASN A 483 -11.91 16.79 25.44
N ASN A 484 -11.58 17.13 26.67
CA ASN A 484 -12.44 17.87 27.59
C ASN A 484 -11.92 19.30 27.86
N LEU A 485 -11.20 19.90 26.90
CA LEU A 485 -10.62 21.25 27.01
C LEU A 485 -11.73 22.31 27.05
N SER A 486 -11.55 23.35 27.85
CA SER A 486 -12.57 24.38 28.14
C SER A 486 -11.97 25.79 28.12
N GLY A 487 -12.80 26.83 28.06
CA GLY A 487 -12.32 28.23 28.01
C GLY A 487 -12.01 28.70 26.60
N PRO A 488 -11.42 29.91 26.45
CA PRO A 488 -11.17 30.52 25.15
C PRO A 488 -10.04 29.87 24.37
N ILE A 489 -10.10 29.98 23.04
CA ILE A 489 -8.97 29.70 22.16
C ILE A 489 -7.98 30.87 22.30
N PRO A 490 -6.72 30.64 22.72
CA PRO A 490 -5.75 31.72 22.90
C PRO A 490 -5.49 32.51 21.62
N THR A 491 -5.56 33.84 21.71
CA THR A 491 -5.20 34.75 20.61
C THR A 491 -3.71 34.69 20.28
N SER A 492 -2.87 34.19 21.20
CA SER A 492 -1.45 33.94 20.94
C SER A 492 -1.20 32.94 19.80
N LEU A 493 -2.16 32.05 19.50
CA LEU A 493 -2.06 31.11 18.38
C LEU A 493 -2.03 31.81 17.01
N GLU A 494 -2.46 33.08 16.93
CA GLU A 494 -2.33 33.89 15.70
C GLU A 494 -0.87 34.12 15.30
N LYS A 495 0.08 33.97 16.23
CA LYS A 495 1.52 34.13 15.98
C LYS A 495 2.14 32.99 15.15
N LEU A 496 1.46 31.83 15.07
CA LEU A 496 2.00 30.60 14.48
C LEU A 496 1.90 30.64 12.94
N SER A 497 2.79 31.40 12.29
CA SER A 497 2.73 31.64 10.84
C SER A 497 2.88 30.37 9.98
N ASP A 498 3.57 29.35 10.49
CA ASP A 498 3.82 28.10 9.77
C ASP A 498 2.72 27.05 9.96
N LEU A 499 1.71 27.34 10.79
CA LEU A 499 0.62 26.42 11.11
C LEU A 499 -0.31 26.24 9.91
N LYS A 500 -0.29 25.04 9.32
CA LYS A 500 -1.10 24.66 8.16
C LYS A 500 -2.34 23.88 8.54
N GLU A 501 -2.29 23.15 9.63
CA GLU A 501 -3.34 22.25 10.08
C GLU A 501 -3.68 22.52 11.56
N LEU A 502 -4.97 22.71 11.83
CA LEU A 502 -5.49 22.90 13.17
C LEU A 502 -6.76 22.07 13.35
N ASN A 503 -6.81 21.29 14.44
CA ASN A 503 -8.02 20.59 14.83
C ASN A 503 -8.25 20.72 16.35
N LEU A 504 -9.24 21.53 16.73
CA LEU A 504 -9.73 21.75 18.09
C LEU A 504 -11.15 21.21 18.30
N SER A 505 -11.66 20.42 17.35
CA SER A 505 -13.04 19.94 17.36
C SER A 505 -13.35 19.05 18.56
N PHE A 506 -14.63 18.94 18.91
CA PHE A 506 -15.14 18.09 19.98
C PHE A 506 -14.43 18.30 21.33
N ASN A 507 -14.49 19.54 21.80
CA ASN A 507 -14.07 19.96 23.13
C ASN A 507 -15.22 20.75 23.81
N LYS A 508 -14.91 21.46 24.90
CA LYS A 508 -15.80 22.38 25.61
C LYS A 508 -15.33 23.84 25.49
N LEU A 509 -14.67 24.18 24.38
CA LEU A 509 -14.14 25.54 24.15
C LEU A 509 -15.28 26.55 23.99
N GLU A 510 -15.02 27.79 24.41
CA GLU A 510 -16.00 28.88 24.45
C GLU A 510 -15.40 30.21 24.01
N GLY A 511 -16.24 31.19 23.69
CA GLY A 511 -15.78 32.53 23.31
C GLY A 511 -15.45 32.69 21.83
N GLU A 512 -14.79 33.81 21.49
CA GLU A 512 -14.53 34.19 20.10
C GLU A 512 -13.35 33.39 19.51
N ILE A 513 -13.53 32.86 18.29
CA ILE A 513 -12.44 32.25 17.51
C ILE A 513 -11.50 33.37 17.02
N PRO A 514 -10.18 33.27 17.23
CA PRO A 514 -9.18 34.21 16.71
C PRO A 514 -9.32 34.43 15.19
N ARG A 515 -8.97 35.63 14.73
CA ARG A 515 -9.20 36.06 13.33
C ARG A 515 -7.91 36.32 12.56
N GLY A 516 -6.80 36.53 13.27
CA GLY A 516 -5.49 36.83 12.70
C GLY A 516 -4.65 35.58 12.38
N GLY A 517 -3.53 35.80 11.70
CA GLY A 517 -2.54 34.76 11.42
C GLY A 517 -3.12 33.58 10.62
N PRO A 518 -2.81 32.32 11.00
CA PRO A 518 -3.23 31.14 10.24
C PRO A 518 -4.74 30.87 10.32
N PHE A 519 -5.48 31.48 11.25
CA PHE A 519 -6.92 31.27 11.43
C PHE A 519 -7.76 31.69 10.22
N VAL A 520 -7.23 32.55 9.36
CA VAL A 520 -7.88 32.92 8.08
C VAL A 520 -8.01 31.74 7.11
N ASN A 521 -7.16 30.72 7.26
CA ASN A 521 -7.10 29.55 6.36
C ASN A 521 -7.84 28.33 6.91
N PHE A 522 -8.29 28.34 8.17
CA PHE A 522 -8.94 27.18 8.79
C PHE A 522 -10.44 27.13 8.49
N SER A 523 -10.97 25.91 8.40
CA SER A 523 -12.38 25.66 8.11
C SER A 523 -13.20 25.46 9.39
N ALA A 524 -14.52 25.45 9.25
CA ALA A 524 -15.45 25.12 10.34
C ALA A 524 -15.13 23.79 11.04
N LYS A 525 -14.53 22.83 10.32
CA LYS A 525 -14.20 21.50 10.86
C LYS A 525 -13.20 21.55 11.99
N SER A 526 -12.26 22.50 11.94
CA SER A 526 -11.27 22.72 12.99
C SER A 526 -11.91 23.06 14.34
N PHE A 527 -13.17 23.51 14.37
CA PHE A 527 -13.84 24.04 15.56
C PHE A 527 -15.13 23.31 15.93
N MET A 528 -15.61 22.37 15.09
CA MET A 528 -16.92 21.73 15.26
C MET A 528 -17.05 21.00 16.60
N GLY A 529 -18.27 20.89 17.13
CA GLY A 529 -18.52 20.22 18.41
C GLY A 529 -18.22 21.06 19.66
N ASN A 530 -17.76 22.31 19.51
CA ASN A 530 -17.61 23.28 20.61
C ASN A 530 -18.80 24.26 20.61
N ASN A 531 -19.85 23.92 21.36
CA ASN A 531 -21.15 24.61 21.27
C ASN A 531 -21.16 26.08 21.74
N LEU A 532 -20.13 26.51 22.49
CA LEU A 532 -20.03 27.85 23.06
C LEU A 532 -19.04 28.76 22.31
N LEU A 533 -18.42 28.26 21.24
CA LEU A 533 -17.62 29.10 20.36
C LEU A 533 -18.51 30.02 19.54
N CYS A 534 -18.01 31.22 19.25
CA CYS A 534 -18.63 32.19 18.38
C CYS A 534 -17.58 32.82 17.46
N GLY A 535 -17.98 33.44 16.35
CA GLY A 535 -17.00 34.06 15.46
C GLY A 535 -17.53 34.37 14.06
N SER A 536 -16.63 34.30 13.09
CA SER A 536 -16.94 34.62 11.70
C SER A 536 -17.92 33.61 11.08
N PRO A 537 -18.90 34.05 10.25
CA PRO A 537 -19.91 33.15 9.68
C PRO A 537 -19.37 32.00 8.85
N ASN A 538 -18.20 32.15 8.22
CA ASN A 538 -17.54 31.11 7.43
C ASN A 538 -17.09 29.88 8.27
N LEU A 539 -16.95 30.05 9.58
CA LEU A 539 -16.58 28.97 10.51
C LEU A 539 -17.78 28.19 11.06
N GLN A 540 -19.00 28.46 10.55
CA GLN A 540 -20.26 27.80 10.95
C GLN A 540 -20.55 27.85 12.46
N VAL A 541 -20.03 28.86 13.15
CA VAL A 541 -20.33 29.15 14.56
C VAL A 541 -21.28 30.35 14.69
N PRO A 542 -22.05 30.46 15.79
CA PRO A 542 -22.87 31.64 16.06
C PRO A 542 -22.04 32.94 16.02
N PRO A 543 -22.62 34.08 15.61
CA PRO A 543 -21.94 35.37 15.77
C PRO A 543 -21.78 35.72 17.24
N CYS A 544 -20.63 36.28 17.61
CA CYS A 544 -20.40 36.71 18.99
C CYS A 544 -21.38 37.81 19.40
N ARG A 545 -22.00 37.66 20.58
CA ARG A 545 -22.84 38.73 21.15
C ARG A 545 -21.93 39.87 21.57
N ALA A 546 -22.13 41.05 20.98
CA ALA A 546 -21.54 42.28 21.50
C ALA A 546 -21.95 42.43 22.97
N SER A 547 -21.00 42.77 23.85
CA SER A 547 -21.28 43.04 25.26
C SER A 547 -22.37 44.11 25.35
N ILE A 548 -23.58 43.74 25.77
CA ILE A 548 -24.65 44.68 26.06
C ILE A 548 -24.41 45.19 27.48
N ASP A 549 -23.48 46.14 27.62
CA ASP A 549 -23.61 47.16 28.65
C ASP A 549 -24.69 48.13 28.19
N HIS A 550 -25.94 47.79 28.52
CA HIS A 550 -27.01 48.71 28.93
C HIS A 550 -28.34 47.96 28.91
N ILE A 551 -28.81 47.67 30.13
CA ILE A 551 -30.20 47.35 30.41
C ILE A 551 -31.06 48.50 29.89
N SER A 552 -31.92 48.23 28.90
CA SER A 552 -33.08 49.05 28.59
C SER A 552 -34.32 48.16 28.66
N LYS A 553 -35.10 48.39 29.71
CA LYS A 553 -36.43 47.83 29.94
C LYS A 553 -37.33 48.16 28.75
N LYS A 554 -37.57 47.21 27.86
CA LYS A 554 -38.80 47.08 27.08
C LYS A 554 -38.72 45.78 26.29
N ASN A 555 -39.27 44.71 26.86
CA ASN A 555 -40.06 43.67 26.19
C ASN A 555 -40.45 42.56 27.18
N ALA A 556 -40.92 42.97 28.36
CA ALA A 556 -41.61 42.09 29.31
C ALA A 556 -43.14 42.10 29.04
N LEU A 557 -43.54 41.97 27.78
CA LEU A 557 -44.96 42.02 27.40
C LEU A 557 -45.25 41.21 26.13
N LEU A 558 -44.96 39.91 26.15
CA LEU A 558 -45.50 38.94 25.19
C LEU A 558 -45.48 37.50 25.74
N LEU A 559 -45.78 37.35 27.03
CA LEU A 559 -45.96 36.07 27.73
C LEU A 559 -47.42 35.86 28.20
N GLY A 560 -48.39 36.48 27.52
CA GLY A 560 -49.79 36.56 27.99
C GLY A 560 -50.88 35.98 27.09
N ILE A 561 -50.58 35.33 25.95
CA ILE A 561 -51.64 34.93 24.98
C ILE A 561 -51.65 33.43 24.61
N ILE A 562 -50.68 32.61 25.02
CA ILE A 562 -50.62 31.18 24.58
C ILE A 562 -51.20 30.19 25.62
N LEU A 563 -51.91 30.67 26.65
CA LEU A 563 -52.40 29.82 27.74
C LEU A 563 -53.91 29.45 27.80
N PRO A 564 -54.77 29.70 26.78
CA PRO A 564 -56.10 29.10 26.77
C PRO A 564 -56.44 28.19 25.58
N PHE A 565 -55.50 27.81 24.71
CA PHE A 565 -55.79 26.92 23.56
C PHE A 565 -55.38 25.46 23.74
N SER A 566 -54.52 25.12 24.71
CA SER A 566 -54.04 23.74 24.89
C SER A 566 -54.97 22.85 25.72
N THR A 567 -55.84 23.43 26.56
CA THR A 567 -56.68 22.66 27.49
C THR A 567 -57.97 22.14 26.85
N ILE A 568 -58.52 22.85 25.87
CA ILE A 568 -59.75 22.46 25.16
C ILE A 568 -59.50 21.29 24.19
N PHE A 569 -58.31 21.23 23.57
CA PHE A 569 -57.96 20.18 22.61
C PHE A 569 -57.79 18.80 23.26
N VAL A 570 -57.26 18.76 24.49
CA VAL A 570 -57.04 17.51 25.23
C VAL A 570 -58.37 16.91 25.73
N ILE A 571 -59.35 17.74 26.11
CA ILE A 571 -60.66 17.28 26.59
C ILE A 571 -61.49 16.66 25.44
N VAL A 572 -61.39 17.21 24.22
CA VAL A 572 -62.08 16.66 23.03
C VAL A 572 -61.51 15.29 22.65
N ILE A 573 -60.19 15.10 22.73
CA ILE A 573 -59.56 13.80 22.42
C ILE A 573 -59.95 12.73 23.45
N ILE A 574 -60.04 13.08 24.74
CA ILE A 574 -60.45 12.14 25.80
C ILE A 574 -61.93 11.72 25.62
N LEU A 575 -62.81 12.64 25.22
CA LEU A 575 -64.23 12.34 24.95
C LEU A 575 -64.44 11.51 23.67
N LEU A 576 -63.55 11.63 22.68
CA LEU A 576 -63.57 10.82 21.46
C LEU A 576 -63.08 9.38 21.73
N ILE A 577 -62.06 9.22 22.58
CA ILE A 577 -61.53 7.91 22.98
C ILE A 577 -62.55 7.17 23.88
N SER A 578 -63.25 7.88 24.77
CA SER A 578 -64.27 7.26 25.64
C SER A 578 -65.53 6.81 24.89
N ARG A 579 -65.80 7.36 23.70
CA ARG A 579 -66.90 6.90 22.82
C ARG A 579 -66.55 5.71 21.94
N TYR A 580 -65.25 5.45 21.73
CA TYR A 580 -64.79 4.35 20.89
C TYR A 580 -64.61 3.02 21.65
N GLN A 581 -64.60 3.04 22.99
CA GLN A 581 -64.38 1.83 23.81
C GLN A 581 -65.68 1.10 24.21
N THR A 582 -66.85 1.51 23.74
CA THR A 582 -68.12 0.80 24.00
C THR A 582 -68.82 0.38 22.72
N ARG A 583 -68.27 -0.62 22.02
CA ARG A 583 -69.00 -1.64 21.23
C ARG A 583 -68.00 -2.67 20.71
N GLY A 584 -68.24 -3.94 21.07
CA GLY A 584 -67.26 -5.03 21.03
C GLY A 584 -67.14 -5.84 19.74
N GLU A 585 -66.14 -6.74 19.79
CA GLU A 585 -66.04 -8.13 19.26
C GLU A 585 -66.32 -8.39 17.75
N ASN A 586 -65.53 -9.13 16.93
CA ASN A 586 -64.54 -10.22 17.09
C ASN A 586 -63.56 -10.33 15.87
N VAL A 587 -62.25 -10.59 16.15
CA VAL A 587 -61.16 -11.43 15.53
C VAL A 587 -61.38 -12.05 14.11
N PRO A 588 -60.37 -12.22 13.18
CA PRO A 588 -58.97 -12.65 13.41
C PRO A 588 -57.81 -11.89 12.72
N ASN A 589 -56.62 -12.22 13.26
CA ASN A 589 -55.27 -11.71 12.97
C ASN A 589 -54.80 -11.89 11.52
N GLU A 590 -54.30 -10.81 10.92
CA GLU A 590 -53.30 -10.85 9.84
C GLU A 590 -52.11 -9.94 10.18
N VAL A 591 -50.97 -10.61 10.39
CA VAL A 591 -49.61 -10.32 9.94
C VAL A 591 -49.14 -8.85 9.89
N ASN A 592 -48.15 -8.56 10.74
CA ASN A 592 -47.33 -7.36 10.75
C ASN A 592 -46.79 -7.01 9.34
N VAL A 593 -47.20 -5.85 8.81
CA VAL A 593 -46.51 -5.18 7.72
C VAL A 593 -45.39 -4.31 8.32
N PRO A 594 -44.11 -4.43 7.91
CA PRO A 594 -43.05 -3.55 8.40
C PRO A 594 -43.24 -2.12 7.92
N LEU A 595 -43.10 -1.18 8.87
CA LEU A 595 -43.18 0.27 8.68
C LEU A 595 -42.20 0.76 7.60
N GLU A 596 -42.72 1.60 6.70
CA GLU A 596 -41.95 2.34 5.70
C GLU A 596 -40.82 3.17 6.34
N ALA A 597 -39.58 2.91 5.93
CA ALA A 597 -38.42 3.70 6.32
C ALA A 597 -38.54 5.13 5.75
N THR A 598 -38.70 6.10 6.65
CA THR A 598 -38.68 7.52 6.33
C THR A 598 -37.29 7.91 5.82
N TRP A 599 -37.23 8.59 4.65
CA TRP A 599 -36.01 9.11 4.05
C TRP A 599 -35.37 10.20 4.94
N ARG A 600 -34.56 9.80 5.92
CA ARG A 600 -33.82 10.70 6.82
C ARG A 600 -32.34 10.74 6.43
N ARG A 601 -31.74 11.93 6.52
CA ARG A 601 -30.28 12.11 6.41
C ARG A 601 -29.63 11.75 7.75
N PHE A 602 -28.61 10.90 7.72
CA PHE A 602 -27.80 10.57 8.89
C PHE A 602 -26.67 11.59 9.04
N SER A 603 -26.46 12.07 10.26
CA SER A 603 -25.29 12.89 10.58
C SER A 603 -24.08 11.98 10.87
N TYR A 604 -22.87 12.51 10.70
CA TYR A 604 -21.65 11.79 11.08
C TYR A 604 -21.71 11.33 12.54
N LEU A 605 -22.18 12.19 13.46
CA LEU A 605 -22.29 11.87 14.89
C LEU A 605 -23.23 10.70 15.16
N GLU A 606 -24.36 10.65 14.44
CA GLU A 606 -25.33 9.55 14.57
C GLU A 606 -24.72 8.22 14.13
N LEU A 607 -23.97 8.21 13.02
CA LEU A 607 -23.27 7.02 12.54
C LEU A 607 -22.11 6.65 13.45
N PHE A 608 -21.31 7.62 13.90
CA PHE A 608 -20.20 7.41 14.83
C PHE A 608 -20.69 6.78 16.14
N GLN A 609 -21.80 7.24 16.70
CA GLN A 609 -22.39 6.60 17.89
C GLN A 609 -22.93 5.20 17.58
N ALA A 610 -23.64 5.05 16.46
CA ALA A 610 -24.25 3.77 16.07
C ALA A 610 -23.22 2.68 15.75
N THR A 611 -22.02 3.05 15.30
CA THR A 611 -20.89 2.15 15.03
C THR A 611 -19.91 2.03 16.21
N ASN A 612 -20.22 2.63 17.37
CA ASN A 612 -19.33 2.70 18.53
C ASN A 612 -17.94 3.28 18.19
N GLY A 613 -17.94 4.44 17.52
CA GLY A 613 -16.74 5.14 17.08
C GLY A 613 -16.05 4.49 15.89
N PHE A 614 -16.79 3.79 15.02
CA PHE A 614 -16.24 2.95 13.95
C PHE A 614 -15.26 1.89 14.50
N SER A 615 -15.64 1.26 15.62
CA SER A 615 -14.84 0.23 16.28
C SER A 615 -14.57 -0.96 15.35
N GLU A 616 -13.37 -1.52 15.42
CA GLU A 616 -12.99 -2.78 14.75
C GLU A 616 -13.92 -3.95 15.12
N ASN A 617 -14.51 -3.96 16.32
CA ASN A 617 -15.49 -4.98 16.71
C ASN A 617 -16.77 -4.94 15.87
N ASN A 618 -17.04 -3.81 15.23
CA ASN A 618 -18.18 -3.60 14.35
C ASN A 618 -17.76 -3.59 12.87
N LEU A 619 -16.49 -3.83 12.55
CA LEU A 619 -16.02 -3.91 11.16
C LEU A 619 -16.49 -5.24 10.54
N ILE A 620 -17.23 -5.15 9.44
CA ILE A 620 -17.77 -6.32 8.73
C ILE A 620 -17.08 -6.57 7.37
N GLY A 621 -16.31 -5.61 6.86
CA GLY A 621 -15.47 -5.81 5.67
C GLY A 621 -14.59 -4.60 5.34
N ARG A 622 -13.44 -4.84 4.69
CA ARG A 622 -12.57 -3.80 4.11
C ARG A 622 -12.47 -4.01 2.59
N GLY A 623 -12.67 -2.94 1.83
CA GLY A 623 -12.55 -2.92 0.37
C GLY A 623 -11.43 -1.98 -0.09
N SER A 624 -11.24 -1.88 -1.42
CA SER A 624 -10.20 -1.03 -2.02
C SER A 624 -10.40 0.47 -1.83
N PHE A 625 -11.63 0.91 -1.50
CA PHE A 625 -11.99 2.33 -1.38
C PHE A 625 -12.52 2.71 0.01
N GLY A 626 -12.47 1.78 0.98
CA GLY A 626 -12.92 2.06 2.34
C GLY A 626 -13.36 0.84 3.15
N SER A 627 -14.07 1.09 4.25
CA SER A 627 -14.44 0.09 5.25
C SER A 627 -15.95 0.06 5.50
N VAL A 628 -16.50 -1.12 5.76
CA VAL A 628 -17.92 -1.34 6.04
C VAL A 628 -18.09 -1.76 7.50
N TYR A 629 -18.93 -1.03 8.23
CA TYR A 629 -19.24 -1.30 9.64
C TYR A 629 -20.71 -1.69 9.82
N ILE A 630 -21.00 -2.58 10.77
CA ILE A 630 -22.36 -2.72 11.29
C ILE A 630 -22.64 -1.56 12.24
N ALA A 631 -23.79 -0.92 12.09
CA ALA A 631 -24.25 0.16 12.95
C ALA A 631 -25.63 -0.16 13.52
N ARG A 632 -25.80 0.02 14.83
CA ARG A 632 -27.10 -0.13 15.49
C ARG A 632 -27.68 1.25 15.75
N LEU A 633 -28.69 1.62 14.97
CA LEU A 633 -29.37 2.91 15.08
C LEU A 633 -30.14 3.01 16.40
N GLN A 634 -30.47 4.23 16.84
CA GLN A 634 -31.16 4.47 18.13
C GLN A 634 -32.53 3.78 18.24
N ASN A 635 -33.18 3.52 17.10
CA ASN A 635 -34.44 2.78 17.02
C ASN A 635 -34.26 1.25 17.03
N GLY A 636 -33.02 0.75 17.19
CA GLY A 636 -32.69 -0.67 17.24
C GLY A 636 -32.44 -1.33 15.89
N ILE A 637 -32.61 -0.62 14.77
CA ILE A 637 -32.38 -1.15 13.43
C ILE A 637 -30.87 -1.28 13.16
N GLU A 638 -30.46 -2.42 12.63
CA GLU A 638 -29.09 -2.67 12.17
C GLU A 638 -28.94 -2.25 10.71
N VAL A 639 -27.91 -1.48 10.41
CA VAL A 639 -27.58 -1.00 9.06
C VAL A 639 -26.09 -1.22 8.78
N ALA A 640 -25.73 -1.38 7.52
CA ALA A 640 -24.34 -1.41 7.08
C ALA A 640 -23.90 0.01 6.70
N VAL A 641 -22.78 0.47 7.25
CA VAL A 641 -22.22 1.81 6.99
C VAL A 641 -20.91 1.62 6.24
N LYS A 642 -20.95 1.84 4.92
CA LYS A 642 -19.77 1.85 4.05
C LYS A 642 -19.14 3.24 4.08
N THR A 643 -18.03 3.37 4.77
CA THR A 643 -17.21 4.59 4.85
C THR A 643 -16.15 4.58 3.74
N PHE A 644 -15.86 5.72 3.15
CA PHE A 644 -14.88 5.86 2.07
C PHE A 644 -13.61 6.55 2.58
N ASP A 645 -12.45 6.04 2.16
CA ASP A 645 -11.16 6.66 2.51
C ASP A 645 -10.87 7.85 1.60
N LEU A 646 -11.09 9.05 2.12
CA LEU A 646 -11.01 10.29 1.34
C LEU A 646 -9.58 10.79 1.10
N GLN A 647 -8.54 10.11 1.60
CA GLN A 647 -7.15 10.42 1.24
C GLN A 647 -6.82 10.04 -0.21
N HIS A 648 -7.68 9.27 -0.87
CA HIS A 648 -7.50 8.80 -2.24
C HIS A 648 -8.53 9.44 -3.20
N GLU A 649 -8.07 10.20 -4.21
CA GLU A 649 -8.94 10.83 -5.23
C GLU A 649 -9.86 9.80 -5.95
N ARG A 650 -9.42 8.54 -6.06
CA ARG A 650 -10.20 7.44 -6.63
C ARG A 650 -11.39 7.02 -5.75
N ALA A 651 -11.27 7.08 -4.43
CA ALA A 651 -12.36 6.77 -3.50
C ALA A 651 -13.47 7.85 -3.56
N PHE A 652 -13.09 9.10 -3.84
CA PHE A 652 -14.07 10.18 -4.10
C PHE A 652 -14.92 9.88 -5.34
N LYS A 653 -14.28 9.53 -6.47
CA LYS A 653 -14.95 9.13 -7.72
C LYS A 653 -15.79 7.86 -7.52
N SER A 654 -15.34 6.94 -6.68
CA SER A 654 -16.06 5.72 -6.32
C SER A 654 -17.38 6.03 -5.58
N PHE A 655 -17.34 6.89 -4.56
CA PHE A 655 -18.56 7.32 -3.85
C PHE A 655 -19.56 8.03 -4.77
N ASP A 656 -19.08 8.95 -5.62
CA ASP A 656 -19.96 9.71 -6.51
C ASP A 656 -20.61 8.79 -7.56
N THR A 657 -19.85 7.85 -8.12
CA THR A 657 -20.33 6.82 -9.05
C THR A 657 -21.38 5.93 -8.39
N GLU A 658 -21.10 5.42 -7.18
CA GLU A 658 -22.02 4.55 -6.45
C GLU A 658 -23.30 5.32 -6.06
N CYS A 659 -23.18 6.59 -5.65
CA CYS A 659 -24.34 7.47 -5.44
C CYS A 659 -25.15 7.71 -6.72
N GLU A 660 -24.50 7.93 -7.86
CA GLU A 660 -25.15 8.21 -9.15
C GLU A 660 -25.95 7.00 -9.65
N VAL A 661 -25.31 5.82 -9.63
CA VAL A 661 -25.92 4.55 -10.02
C VAL A 661 -27.06 4.20 -9.06
N MET A 662 -26.83 4.24 -7.75
CA MET A 662 -27.78 3.75 -6.76
C MET A 662 -28.97 4.68 -6.48
N LYS A 663 -28.92 5.97 -6.89
CA LYS A 663 -30.10 6.86 -6.89
C LYS A 663 -31.20 6.37 -7.83
N SER A 664 -30.81 5.62 -8.86
CA SER A 664 -31.61 5.40 -10.07
C SER A 664 -32.06 3.95 -10.26
N ILE A 665 -31.38 3.00 -9.62
CA ILE A 665 -31.68 1.56 -9.71
C ILE A 665 -32.48 1.09 -8.49
N ARG A 666 -33.53 0.28 -8.71
CA ARG A 666 -34.31 -0.35 -7.64
C ARG A 666 -34.74 -1.75 -8.08
N HIS A 667 -34.17 -2.76 -7.46
CA HIS A 667 -34.50 -4.16 -7.74
C HIS A 667 -34.35 -5.00 -6.46
N ARG A 668 -35.15 -6.05 -6.33
CA ARG A 668 -35.17 -6.91 -5.13
C ARG A 668 -33.83 -7.61 -4.87
N ASN A 669 -33.05 -7.89 -5.92
CA ASN A 669 -31.75 -8.55 -5.83
C ASN A 669 -30.56 -7.57 -5.89
N LEU A 670 -30.81 -6.29 -5.59
CA LEU A 670 -29.76 -5.28 -5.42
C LEU A 670 -29.74 -4.82 -3.96
N THR A 671 -28.57 -4.49 -3.44
CA THR A 671 -28.47 -3.94 -2.08
C THR A 671 -29.12 -2.58 -2.01
N LYS A 672 -30.02 -2.40 -1.05
CA LYS A 672 -30.78 -1.16 -0.90
C LYS A 672 -29.95 -0.11 -0.15
N ILE A 673 -29.78 1.07 -0.77
CA ILE A 673 -29.36 2.27 -0.04
C ILE A 673 -30.54 2.78 0.79
N ILE A 674 -30.28 2.96 2.07
CA ILE A 674 -31.18 3.66 3.00
C ILE A 674 -30.95 5.16 2.89
N SER A 675 -29.68 5.61 2.92
CA SER A 675 -29.31 7.02 2.88
C SER A 675 -27.80 7.19 2.61
N SER A 676 -27.33 8.43 2.57
CA SER A 676 -25.90 8.76 2.56
C SER A 676 -25.59 9.80 3.62
N CYS A 677 -24.37 9.75 4.14
CA CYS A 677 -23.78 10.80 4.94
C CYS A 677 -22.59 11.36 4.16
N SER A 678 -22.67 12.62 3.76
CA SER A 678 -21.62 13.25 2.97
C SER A 678 -21.33 14.63 3.54
N ASN A 679 -20.10 14.83 3.96
CA ASN A 679 -19.47 16.12 4.18
C ASN A 679 -18.09 16.10 3.50
N GLU A 680 -17.38 17.23 3.51
CA GLU A 680 -16.11 17.35 2.80
C GLU A 680 -15.02 16.34 3.27
N ASP A 681 -15.07 15.85 4.52
CA ASP A 681 -14.05 14.95 5.10
C ASP A 681 -14.60 13.58 5.52
N PHE A 682 -15.86 13.31 5.21
CA PHE A 682 -16.47 12.02 5.48
C PHE A 682 -17.58 11.75 4.48
N LYS A 683 -17.41 10.68 3.72
CA LYS A 683 -18.42 10.14 2.83
C LYS A 683 -18.74 8.72 3.30
N ALA A 684 -20.02 8.44 3.49
CA ALA A 684 -20.51 7.12 3.81
C ALA A 684 -21.87 6.84 3.15
N LEU A 685 -22.06 5.58 2.77
CA LEU A 685 -23.34 5.04 2.33
C LEU A 685 -23.93 4.20 3.46
N ILE A 686 -25.21 4.42 3.75
CA ILE A 686 -25.97 3.65 4.71
C ILE A 686 -26.82 2.67 3.90
N LEU A 687 -26.54 1.40 4.07
CA LEU A 687 -27.11 0.29 3.34
C LEU A 687 -27.89 -0.60 4.31
N GLU A 688 -28.83 -1.37 3.77
CA GLU A 688 -29.45 -2.46 4.52
C GLU A 688 -28.39 -3.49 4.96
N TYR A 689 -28.46 -3.94 6.20
CA TYR A 689 -27.52 -4.93 6.74
C TYR A 689 -27.95 -6.35 6.38
N MET A 690 -27.03 -7.10 5.76
CA MET A 690 -27.25 -8.47 5.30
C MET A 690 -26.68 -9.46 6.32
N ARG A 691 -27.53 -10.06 7.16
CA ARG A 691 -27.08 -10.83 8.35
C ARG A 691 -26.30 -12.10 8.01
N ASN A 692 -26.60 -12.73 6.87
CA ASN A 692 -25.88 -13.93 6.43
C ASN A 692 -24.52 -13.62 5.78
N GLY A 693 -24.17 -12.34 5.62
CA GLY A 693 -22.88 -11.90 5.08
C GLY A 693 -22.75 -12.14 3.58
N SER A 694 -21.51 -12.28 3.10
CA SER A 694 -21.22 -12.49 1.68
C SER A 694 -21.22 -13.96 1.29
N LEU A 695 -21.48 -14.23 0.01
CA LEU A 695 -21.35 -15.57 -0.59
C LEU A 695 -19.94 -16.14 -0.41
N GLU A 696 -18.90 -15.30 -0.48
CA GLU A 696 -17.52 -15.72 -0.18
C GLU A 696 -17.41 -16.33 1.23
N LYS A 697 -17.99 -15.65 2.23
CA LYS A 697 -17.98 -16.15 3.62
C LYS A 697 -18.74 -17.47 3.72
N CYS A 698 -19.88 -17.62 3.04
CA CYS A 698 -20.65 -18.86 3.03
C CYS A 698 -19.95 -20.02 2.30
N LEU A 699 -19.18 -19.73 1.24
CA LEU A 699 -18.42 -20.75 0.52
C LEU A 699 -17.19 -21.20 1.31
N TYR A 700 -16.48 -20.30 2.00
CA TYR A 700 -15.16 -20.63 2.56
C TYR A 700 -15.10 -20.68 4.09
N SER A 701 -16.11 -20.21 4.82
CA SER A 701 -16.16 -20.36 6.29
C SER A 701 -16.74 -21.72 6.67
N GLY A 702 -16.15 -22.42 7.63
CA GLY A 702 -16.60 -23.75 8.09
C GLY A 702 -18.00 -23.79 8.75
N ASN A 703 -18.69 -22.66 8.85
CA ASN A 703 -19.97 -22.51 9.54
C ASN A 703 -21.20 -22.65 8.63
N TYR A 704 -21.02 -22.69 7.30
CA TYR A 704 -22.10 -22.78 6.33
C TYR A 704 -21.81 -23.88 5.32
N ILE A 705 -22.84 -24.67 4.99
CA ILE A 705 -22.80 -25.67 3.91
C ILE A 705 -23.97 -25.35 2.99
N LEU A 706 -23.70 -24.67 1.88
CA LEU A 706 -24.71 -24.33 0.89
C LEU A 706 -24.99 -25.54 0.00
N ASP A 707 -26.25 -25.97 -0.01
CA ASP A 707 -26.71 -27.04 -0.91
C ASP A 707 -26.84 -26.56 -2.37
N ILE A 708 -27.15 -27.51 -3.26
CA ILE A 708 -27.24 -27.24 -4.70
C ILE A 708 -28.41 -26.31 -5.06
N PHE A 709 -29.52 -26.34 -4.32
CA PHE A 709 -30.66 -25.45 -4.56
C PHE A 709 -30.35 -24.04 -4.11
N GLN A 710 -29.72 -23.88 -2.95
CA GLN A 710 -29.28 -22.59 -2.43
C GLN A 710 -28.31 -21.93 -3.39
N ARG A 711 -27.27 -22.65 -3.85
CA ARG A 711 -26.31 -22.11 -4.82
C ARG A 711 -26.97 -21.71 -6.14
N LEU A 712 -27.89 -22.54 -6.64
CA LEU A 712 -28.61 -22.26 -7.87
C LEU A 712 -29.54 -21.03 -7.74
N ASN A 713 -30.27 -20.92 -6.62
CA ASN A 713 -31.14 -19.78 -6.35
C ASN A 713 -30.35 -18.47 -6.18
N ILE A 714 -29.22 -18.52 -5.45
CA ILE A 714 -28.31 -17.37 -5.31
C ILE A 714 -27.82 -16.90 -6.70
N MET A 715 -27.45 -17.83 -7.59
CA MET A 715 -27.03 -17.48 -8.95
C MET A 715 -28.17 -16.95 -9.82
N ILE A 716 -29.40 -17.43 -9.63
CA ILE A 716 -30.60 -16.88 -10.29
C ILE A 716 -30.86 -15.44 -9.83
N ASP A 717 -30.71 -15.17 -8.54
CA ASP A 717 -30.88 -13.84 -7.95
C ASP A 717 -29.83 -12.86 -8.49
N VAL A 718 -28.56 -13.26 -8.53
CA VAL A 718 -27.48 -12.45 -9.13
C VAL A 718 -27.72 -12.23 -10.62
N ALA A 719 -28.13 -13.26 -11.38
CA ALA A 719 -28.45 -13.13 -12.80
C ALA A 719 -29.65 -12.19 -13.03
N SER A 720 -30.65 -12.22 -12.15
CA SER A 720 -31.82 -11.32 -12.21
C SER A 720 -31.43 -9.88 -11.94
N ALA A 721 -30.53 -9.64 -10.99
CA ALA A 721 -29.94 -8.33 -10.74
C ALA A 721 -29.18 -7.83 -11.99
N LEU A 722 -28.39 -8.70 -12.61
CA LEU A 722 -27.61 -8.36 -13.79
C LEU A 722 -28.49 -8.06 -15.02
N GLU A 723 -29.54 -8.85 -15.24
CA GLU A 723 -30.54 -8.58 -16.28
C GLU A 723 -31.17 -7.20 -16.08
N TYR A 724 -31.52 -6.86 -14.85
CA TYR A 724 -32.08 -5.55 -14.53
C TYR A 724 -31.09 -4.40 -14.78
N LEU A 725 -29.82 -4.56 -14.43
CA LEU A 725 -28.80 -3.53 -14.69
C LEU A 725 -28.55 -3.31 -16.19
N HIS A 726 -28.59 -4.39 -16.99
CA HIS A 726 -28.32 -4.33 -18.42
C HIS A 726 -29.52 -3.88 -19.26
N PHE A 727 -30.74 -4.22 -18.85
CA PHE A 727 -31.96 -4.03 -19.66
C PHE A 727 -33.11 -3.29 -18.94
N GLY A 728 -33.06 -3.17 -17.62
CA GLY A 728 -34.14 -2.62 -16.79
C GLY A 728 -34.10 -1.11 -16.57
N TYR A 729 -33.05 -0.43 -17.05
CA TYR A 729 -32.85 1.02 -16.89
C TYR A 729 -32.64 1.71 -18.25
N SER A 730 -32.87 3.04 -18.31
CA SER A 730 -32.79 3.82 -19.56
C SER A 730 -31.39 3.89 -20.18
N ALA A 731 -30.36 3.63 -19.37
CA ALA A 731 -28.97 3.48 -19.78
C ALA A 731 -28.43 2.19 -19.14
N PRO A 732 -27.78 1.28 -19.90
CA PRO A 732 -27.19 0.08 -19.30
C PRO A 732 -26.17 0.44 -18.22
N VAL A 733 -26.28 -0.21 -17.06
CA VAL A 733 -25.32 -0.13 -15.96
C VAL A 733 -24.42 -1.35 -15.99
N ILE A 734 -23.11 -1.14 -16.07
CA ILE A 734 -22.11 -2.21 -16.09
C ILE A 734 -21.44 -2.26 -14.72
N HIS A 735 -21.51 -3.40 -14.03
CA HIS A 735 -21.06 -3.53 -12.63
C HIS A 735 -19.54 -3.51 -12.49
N CYS A 736 -18.83 -4.20 -13.39
CA CYS A 736 -17.37 -4.28 -13.47
C CYS A 736 -16.63 -5.00 -12.32
N ASP A 737 -17.32 -5.52 -11.29
CA ASP A 737 -16.69 -6.19 -10.14
C ASP A 737 -17.53 -7.34 -9.57
N LEU A 738 -17.97 -8.26 -10.44
CA LEU A 738 -18.73 -9.44 -10.02
C LEU A 738 -17.79 -10.51 -9.42
N LYS A 739 -17.95 -10.77 -8.13
CA LYS A 739 -17.20 -11.78 -7.35
C LYS A 739 -17.98 -12.18 -6.09
N PRO A 740 -17.68 -13.32 -5.43
CA PRO A 740 -18.46 -13.79 -4.28
C PRO A 740 -18.51 -12.83 -3.09
N SER A 741 -17.49 -11.99 -2.87
CA SER A 741 -17.48 -11.01 -1.77
C SER A 741 -18.52 -9.90 -1.95
N ASN A 742 -18.95 -9.64 -3.18
CA ASN A 742 -19.90 -8.58 -3.54
C ASN A 742 -21.34 -9.09 -3.66
N VAL A 743 -21.57 -10.39 -3.46
CA VAL A 743 -22.90 -11.01 -3.39
C VAL A 743 -23.26 -11.20 -1.92
N LEU A 744 -24.20 -10.41 -1.41
CA LEU A 744 -24.63 -10.45 -0.02
C LEU A 744 -25.94 -11.23 0.13
N LEU A 745 -26.13 -11.88 1.29
CA LEU A 745 -27.28 -12.75 1.56
C LEU A 745 -28.15 -12.19 2.69
N ASP A 746 -29.44 -12.01 2.41
CA ASP A 746 -30.43 -11.59 3.41
C ASP A 746 -30.83 -12.74 4.36
N ASP A 747 -31.73 -12.46 5.30
CA ASP A 747 -32.23 -13.43 6.29
C ASP A 747 -32.90 -14.67 5.65
N ASN A 748 -33.38 -14.56 4.41
CA ASN A 748 -34.04 -15.63 3.65
C ASN A 748 -33.11 -16.31 2.64
N MET A 749 -31.80 -16.04 2.69
CA MET A 749 -30.80 -16.52 1.72
C MET A 749 -31.04 -16.03 0.28
N VAL A 750 -31.77 -14.93 0.11
CA VAL A 750 -31.92 -14.23 -1.18
C VAL A 750 -30.64 -13.44 -1.45
N ALA A 751 -30.13 -13.51 -2.68
CA ALA A 751 -28.91 -12.80 -3.04
C ALA A 751 -29.17 -11.36 -3.47
N HIS A 752 -28.34 -10.46 -2.93
CA HIS A 752 -28.30 -9.04 -3.24
C HIS A 752 -26.91 -8.67 -3.75
N LEU A 753 -26.85 -8.20 -4.99
CA LEU A 753 -25.61 -7.69 -5.57
C LEU A 753 -25.28 -6.30 -4.97
N SER A 754 -24.01 -6.09 -4.64
CA SER A 754 -23.51 -4.93 -3.91
C SER A 754 -22.20 -4.39 -4.50
N ASP A 755 -21.75 -3.22 -4.04
CA ASP A 755 -20.50 -2.56 -4.40
C ASP A 755 -20.41 -2.06 -5.85
N PHE A 756 -21.04 -0.90 -6.11
CA PHE A 756 -21.01 -0.25 -7.44
C PHE A 756 -19.86 0.75 -7.58
N GLY A 757 -18.83 0.64 -6.74
CA GLY A 757 -17.77 1.64 -6.63
C GLY A 757 -16.95 1.87 -7.90
N ILE A 758 -16.97 0.95 -8.86
CA ILE A 758 -16.32 1.08 -10.18
C ILE A 758 -17.28 0.90 -11.36
N ALA A 759 -18.60 0.91 -11.11
CA ALA A 759 -19.62 0.70 -12.12
C ALA A 759 -19.60 1.82 -13.19
N LYS A 760 -20.15 1.54 -14.37
CA LYS A 760 -20.23 2.50 -15.48
C LYS A 760 -21.65 2.62 -16.01
N LEU A 761 -22.09 3.86 -16.24
CA LEU A 761 -23.34 4.20 -16.93
C LEU A 761 -23.03 4.50 -18.40
N LEU A 762 -23.64 3.77 -19.33
CA LEU A 762 -23.49 4.05 -20.76
C LEU A 762 -24.45 5.18 -21.18
N ILE A 763 -23.94 6.43 -21.22
CA ILE A 763 -24.70 7.63 -21.62
C ILE A 763 -24.15 8.15 -22.96
N GLY A 764 -24.93 8.14 -24.04
CA GLY A 764 -24.52 8.67 -25.36
C GLY A 764 -24.93 7.82 -26.57
N GLU A 765 -24.54 8.26 -27.78
CA GLU A 765 -24.95 7.67 -29.08
C GLU A 765 -24.41 6.25 -29.34
N ASP A 766 -23.36 5.81 -28.63
CA ASP A 766 -22.84 4.43 -28.67
C ASP A 766 -23.17 3.67 -27.37
N GLN A 767 -24.40 3.15 -27.28
CA GLN A 767 -24.95 2.46 -26.10
C GLN A 767 -24.36 1.06 -25.81
N SER A 768 -23.23 0.69 -26.40
CA SER A 768 -22.68 -0.66 -26.28
C SER A 768 -21.46 -0.76 -25.35
N MET A 769 -20.53 0.21 -25.34
CA MET A 769 -19.19 0.05 -24.73
C MET A 769 -18.53 1.37 -24.29
N THR A 770 -17.59 1.30 -23.35
CA THR A 770 -16.79 2.44 -22.83
C THR A 770 -15.36 2.02 -22.48
N GLN A 771 -14.38 2.94 -22.40
CA GLN A 771 -13.00 2.63 -21.98
C GLN A 771 -12.74 2.99 -20.51
N THR A 772 -11.91 2.21 -19.81
CA THR A 772 -11.49 2.45 -18.42
C THR A 772 -10.00 2.18 -18.20
N GLN A 773 -9.39 2.92 -17.25
CA GLN A 773 -8.04 2.68 -16.73
C GLN A 773 -8.03 1.97 -15.37
N THR A 774 -9.20 1.69 -14.79
CA THR A 774 -9.34 0.99 -13.50
C THR A 774 -9.33 -0.52 -13.70
N LEU A 775 -8.37 -1.22 -13.12
CA LEU A 775 -8.26 -2.69 -13.18
C LEU A 775 -9.33 -3.34 -12.27
N ALA A 776 -10.20 -4.17 -12.85
CA ALA A 776 -11.13 -5.06 -12.13
C ALA A 776 -10.39 -6.19 -11.37
N THR A 777 -11.11 -6.96 -10.55
CA THR A 777 -10.51 -8.02 -9.70
C THR A 777 -9.87 -9.13 -10.54
N LEU A 778 -8.61 -9.45 -10.22
CA LEU A 778 -7.82 -10.49 -10.87
C LEU A 778 -8.55 -11.85 -10.82
N GLY A 779 -8.61 -12.56 -11.96
CA GLY A 779 -9.24 -13.88 -12.10
C GLY A 779 -10.71 -13.87 -12.54
N TYR A 780 -11.45 -12.76 -12.35
CA TYR A 780 -12.86 -12.62 -12.79
C TYR A 780 -13.01 -11.75 -14.03
N MET A 781 -11.98 -10.95 -14.33
CA MET A 781 -11.96 -9.97 -15.40
C MET A 781 -12.06 -10.63 -16.79
N ALA A 782 -12.90 -10.06 -17.66
CA ALA A 782 -12.98 -10.45 -19.05
C ALA A 782 -11.69 -10.12 -19.84
N PRO A 783 -11.28 -10.93 -20.83
CA PRO A 783 -10.06 -10.71 -21.60
C PRO A 783 -9.93 -9.31 -22.22
N GLU A 784 -11.03 -8.75 -22.73
CA GLU A 784 -11.07 -7.42 -23.35
C GLU A 784 -10.98 -6.27 -22.32
N TYR A 785 -11.32 -6.51 -21.06
CA TYR A 785 -11.10 -5.54 -19.97
C TYR A 785 -9.59 -5.41 -19.70
N GLY A 786 -8.90 -6.56 -19.60
CA GLY A 786 -7.48 -6.60 -19.23
C GLY A 786 -6.53 -6.19 -20.35
N ARG A 787 -6.90 -6.41 -21.62
CA ARG A 787 -6.06 -6.08 -22.79
C ARG A 787 -6.33 -4.70 -23.38
N GLU A 788 -7.61 -4.31 -23.45
CA GLU A 788 -8.04 -3.11 -24.19
C GLU A 788 -8.68 -2.05 -23.28
N GLY A 789 -8.88 -2.33 -22.00
CA GLY A 789 -9.60 -1.44 -21.07
C GLY A 789 -11.08 -1.28 -21.44
N ARG A 790 -11.64 -2.19 -22.24
CA ARG A 790 -12.96 -2.04 -22.87
C ARG A 790 -14.07 -2.63 -22.00
N VAL A 791 -14.90 -1.77 -21.45
CA VAL A 791 -16.00 -2.08 -20.52
C VAL A 791 -17.31 -2.29 -21.29
N SER A 792 -18.02 -3.39 -21.01
CA SER A 792 -19.28 -3.74 -21.69
C SER A 792 -20.18 -4.62 -20.81
N THR A 793 -21.47 -4.70 -21.13
CA THR A 793 -22.39 -5.67 -20.50
C THR A 793 -21.93 -7.11 -20.69
N LYS A 794 -21.19 -7.40 -21.77
CA LYS A 794 -20.58 -8.72 -22.05
C LYS A 794 -19.40 -9.03 -21.14
N GLY A 795 -18.72 -8.01 -20.62
CA GLY A 795 -17.68 -8.18 -19.61
C GLY A 795 -18.24 -8.64 -18.26
N ASP A 796 -19.38 -8.09 -17.85
CA ASP A 796 -20.10 -8.58 -16.66
C ASP A 796 -20.58 -10.03 -16.86
N VAL A 797 -21.06 -10.38 -18.06
CA VAL A 797 -21.47 -11.76 -18.38
C VAL A 797 -20.31 -12.74 -18.21
N TYR A 798 -19.10 -12.39 -18.67
CA TYR A 798 -17.90 -13.19 -18.44
C TYR A 798 -17.62 -13.38 -16.94
N SER A 799 -17.62 -12.27 -16.20
CA SER A 799 -17.37 -12.28 -14.75
C SER A 799 -18.41 -13.12 -13.99
N PHE A 800 -19.68 -13.06 -14.40
CA PHE A 800 -20.75 -13.91 -13.89
C PHE A 800 -20.48 -15.40 -14.17
N GLY A 801 -19.95 -15.75 -15.34
CA GLY A 801 -19.58 -17.12 -15.67
C GLY A 801 -18.48 -17.67 -14.75
N ILE A 802 -17.47 -16.86 -14.43
CA ILE A 802 -16.43 -17.24 -13.46
C ILE A 802 -17.01 -17.40 -12.05
N LEU A 803 -17.86 -16.45 -11.62
CA LEU A 803 -18.59 -16.52 -10.34
C LEU A 803 -19.44 -17.80 -10.24
N LEU A 804 -20.09 -18.20 -11.34
CA LEU A 804 -20.90 -19.41 -11.43
C LEU A 804 -20.03 -20.67 -11.28
N MET A 805 -18.86 -20.71 -11.92
CA MET A 805 -17.89 -21.81 -11.78
C MET A 805 -17.37 -21.92 -10.34
N GLU A 806 -16.92 -20.82 -9.75
CA GLU A 806 -16.43 -20.81 -8.37
C GLU A 806 -17.50 -21.25 -7.39
N THR A 807 -18.73 -20.77 -7.55
CA THR A 807 -19.85 -21.13 -6.65
C THR A 807 -20.07 -22.64 -6.63
N PHE A 808 -19.95 -23.35 -7.77
CA PHE A 808 -20.21 -24.79 -7.84
C PHE A 808 -18.98 -25.67 -7.63
N THR A 809 -17.77 -25.14 -7.83
CA THR A 809 -16.51 -25.86 -7.59
C THR A 809 -15.96 -25.64 -6.17
N ARG A 810 -16.35 -24.54 -5.51
CA ARG A 810 -15.75 -24.04 -4.27
C ARG A 810 -14.23 -23.85 -4.40
N ARG A 811 -13.78 -23.39 -5.57
CA ARG A 811 -12.38 -23.06 -5.87
C ARG A 811 -12.26 -21.63 -6.37
N LYS A 812 -11.37 -20.86 -5.77
CA LYS A 812 -11.15 -19.47 -6.19
C LYS A 812 -10.40 -19.45 -7.52
N PRO A 813 -10.71 -18.54 -8.46
CA PRO A 813 -9.89 -18.32 -9.65
C PRO A 813 -8.42 -17.98 -9.34
N THR A 814 -8.13 -17.57 -8.10
CA THR A 814 -6.81 -17.24 -7.56
C THR A 814 -6.20 -18.35 -6.70
N ASP A 815 -6.81 -19.54 -6.64
CA ASP A 815 -6.21 -20.69 -5.95
C ASP A 815 -4.87 -21.05 -6.59
N GLU A 816 -3.89 -21.48 -5.80
CA GLU A 816 -2.51 -21.77 -6.24
C GLU A 816 -2.42 -22.77 -7.40
N ILE A 817 -3.44 -23.65 -7.53
CA ILE A 817 -3.53 -24.64 -8.61
C ILE A 817 -3.77 -24.00 -10.00
N PHE A 818 -4.25 -22.76 -10.04
CA PHE A 818 -4.48 -21.99 -11.26
C PHE A 818 -3.35 -20.98 -11.44
N SER A 819 -2.22 -21.47 -11.97
CA SER A 819 -1.03 -20.66 -12.27
C SER A 819 -0.58 -20.83 -13.72
N GLY A 820 0.11 -19.83 -14.26
CA GLY A 820 0.51 -19.81 -15.67
C GLY A 820 -0.68 -19.74 -16.62
N GLU A 821 -0.76 -20.65 -17.59
CA GLU A 821 -1.87 -20.73 -18.55
C GLU A 821 -3.12 -21.44 -18.00
N MET A 822 -3.02 -22.12 -16.85
CA MET A 822 -4.13 -22.84 -16.23
C MET A 822 -5.02 -21.88 -15.45
N THR A 823 -6.27 -21.73 -15.90
CA THR A 823 -7.30 -20.89 -15.26
C THR A 823 -8.44 -21.76 -14.75
N LEU A 824 -9.29 -21.24 -13.84
CA LEU A 824 -10.50 -21.94 -13.41
C LEU A 824 -11.37 -22.37 -14.61
N LYS A 825 -11.47 -21.50 -15.63
CA LYS A 825 -12.16 -21.80 -16.89
C LYS A 825 -11.53 -22.98 -17.63
N HIS A 826 -10.21 -22.96 -17.85
CA HIS A 826 -9.51 -24.05 -18.53
C HIS A 826 -9.65 -25.37 -17.75
N TRP A 827 -9.50 -25.32 -16.43
CA TRP A 827 -9.65 -26.50 -15.59
C TRP A 827 -11.06 -27.09 -15.65
N VAL A 828 -12.11 -26.26 -15.54
CA VAL A 828 -13.49 -26.75 -15.71
C VAL A 828 -13.68 -27.32 -17.11
N ASN A 829 -13.23 -26.63 -18.16
CA ASN A 829 -13.37 -27.08 -19.54
C ASN A 829 -12.69 -28.44 -19.81
N ASP A 830 -11.49 -28.64 -19.25
CA ASP A 830 -10.70 -29.85 -19.49
C ASP A 830 -11.27 -31.07 -18.73
N PHE A 831 -11.79 -30.86 -17.52
CA PHE A 831 -12.27 -31.95 -16.67
C PHE A 831 -13.77 -32.22 -16.77
N LEU A 832 -14.59 -31.26 -17.24
CA LEU A 832 -16.04 -31.43 -17.39
C LEU A 832 -16.43 -32.63 -18.26
N PRO A 833 -15.77 -32.92 -19.41
CA PRO A 833 -16.04 -34.12 -20.21
C PRO A 833 -15.53 -35.42 -19.56
N ILE A 834 -14.59 -35.32 -18.61
CA ILE A 834 -13.90 -36.47 -18.02
C ILE A 834 -14.60 -36.95 -16.75
N SER A 835 -14.87 -36.05 -15.80
CA SER A 835 -15.48 -36.41 -14.52
C SER A 835 -16.02 -35.18 -13.77
N MET A 836 -17.35 -35.10 -13.63
CA MET A 836 -18.03 -34.08 -12.81
C MET A 836 -17.56 -34.08 -11.35
N MET A 837 -17.36 -35.27 -10.79
CA MET A 837 -16.95 -35.46 -9.38
C MET A 837 -15.56 -34.90 -9.05
N LYS A 838 -14.71 -34.67 -10.06
CA LYS A 838 -13.39 -34.05 -9.84
C LYS A 838 -13.44 -32.53 -9.74
N ILE A 839 -14.49 -31.92 -10.32
CA ILE A 839 -14.59 -30.46 -10.43
C ILE A 839 -15.58 -29.87 -9.44
N ILE A 840 -16.73 -30.52 -9.23
CA ILE A 840 -17.78 -30.02 -8.37
C ILE A 840 -17.37 -30.09 -6.90
N ASP A 841 -17.87 -29.15 -6.09
CA ASP A 841 -17.76 -29.23 -4.64
C ASP A 841 -18.35 -30.56 -4.13
N ALA A 842 -17.53 -31.30 -3.38
CA ALA A 842 -17.89 -32.60 -2.82
C ALA A 842 -19.15 -32.56 -1.93
N ASN A 843 -19.53 -31.39 -1.42
CA ASN A 843 -20.76 -31.22 -0.64
C ASN A 843 -22.04 -31.17 -1.49
N LEU A 844 -21.93 -31.02 -2.82
CA LEU A 844 -23.07 -30.90 -3.73
C LEU A 844 -23.48 -32.23 -4.38
N LEU A 845 -22.53 -33.14 -4.55
CA LEU A 845 -22.73 -34.46 -5.16
C LEU A 845 -22.10 -35.56 -4.31
N ILE A 846 -22.95 -36.38 -3.69
CA ILE A 846 -22.57 -37.55 -2.89
C ILE A 846 -23.04 -38.79 -3.63
N THR A 847 -22.17 -39.77 -3.83
CA THR A 847 -22.45 -40.99 -4.64
C THR A 847 -23.61 -41.85 -4.13
N GLU A 848 -24.01 -41.68 -2.87
CA GLU A 848 -25.12 -42.40 -2.23
C GLU A 848 -26.44 -41.61 -2.24
N ASP A 849 -26.48 -40.44 -2.89
CA ASP A 849 -27.68 -39.61 -2.96
C ASP A 849 -28.73 -40.22 -3.90
N LYS A 850 -29.95 -40.42 -3.39
CA LYS A 850 -31.10 -40.92 -4.15
C LYS A 850 -31.43 -40.09 -5.40
N HIS A 851 -31.03 -38.82 -5.45
CA HIS A 851 -31.22 -37.92 -6.60
C HIS A 851 -29.90 -37.56 -7.31
N PHE A 852 -28.86 -38.38 -7.18
CA PHE A 852 -27.54 -38.15 -7.78
C PHE A 852 -27.61 -37.74 -9.25
N ALA A 853 -28.33 -38.50 -10.09
CA ALA A 853 -28.42 -38.23 -11.53
C ALA A 853 -29.03 -36.85 -11.85
N ALA A 854 -30.05 -36.44 -11.10
CA ALA A 854 -30.69 -35.13 -11.28
C ALA A 854 -29.76 -33.98 -10.87
N LYS A 855 -29.02 -34.14 -9.76
CA LYS A 855 -28.02 -33.18 -9.28
C LYS A 855 -26.82 -33.09 -10.22
N GLU A 856 -26.37 -34.22 -10.77
CA GLU A 856 -25.25 -34.28 -11.71
C GLU A 856 -25.61 -33.58 -13.03
N GLN A 857 -26.81 -33.84 -13.55
CA GLN A 857 -27.32 -33.16 -14.75
C GLN A 857 -27.52 -31.65 -14.51
N CYS A 858 -27.96 -31.26 -13.32
CA CYS A 858 -28.03 -29.85 -12.93
C CYS A 858 -26.64 -29.19 -12.98
N ALA A 859 -25.65 -29.78 -12.30
CA ALA A 859 -24.28 -29.27 -12.29
C ALA A 859 -23.68 -29.18 -13.71
N SER A 860 -23.90 -30.20 -14.54
CA SER A 860 -23.49 -30.18 -15.95
C SER A 860 -24.13 -29.03 -16.73
N SER A 861 -25.43 -28.80 -16.54
CA SER A 861 -26.13 -27.69 -17.19
C SER A 861 -25.63 -26.32 -16.73
N VAL A 862 -25.26 -26.20 -15.44
CA VAL A 862 -24.65 -24.99 -14.86
C VAL A 862 -23.26 -24.72 -15.45
N PHE A 863 -22.38 -25.72 -15.51
CA PHE A 863 -21.04 -25.53 -16.08
C PHE A 863 -21.08 -25.23 -17.58
N ASN A 864 -21.96 -25.88 -18.34
CA ASN A 864 -22.15 -25.55 -19.76
C ASN A 864 -22.63 -24.10 -19.94
N LEU A 865 -23.55 -23.63 -19.09
CA LEU A 865 -23.96 -22.22 -19.10
C LEU A 865 -22.79 -21.29 -18.76
N ALA A 866 -21.97 -21.64 -17.76
CA ALA A 866 -20.78 -20.86 -17.41
C ALA A 866 -19.76 -20.77 -18.54
N MET A 867 -19.59 -21.84 -19.33
CA MET A 867 -18.74 -21.84 -20.52
C MET A 867 -19.26 -20.88 -21.60
N GLU A 868 -20.57 -20.83 -21.82
CA GLU A 868 -21.19 -19.90 -22.78
C GLU A 868 -21.11 -18.43 -22.31
N CYS A 869 -21.09 -18.20 -20.99
CA CYS A 869 -20.82 -16.87 -20.42
C CYS A 869 -19.37 -16.43 -20.64
N THR A 870 -18.41 -17.36 -20.65
CA THR A 870 -16.97 -17.08 -20.64
C THR A 870 -16.29 -17.26 -22.01
N VAL A 871 -17.05 -17.25 -23.10
CA VAL A 871 -16.50 -17.27 -24.47
C VAL A 871 -15.53 -16.10 -24.67
N GLU A 872 -14.40 -16.31 -25.36
CA GLU A 872 -13.38 -15.25 -25.51
C GLU A 872 -13.95 -14.03 -26.26
N SER A 873 -14.69 -14.25 -27.34
CA SER A 873 -15.34 -13.19 -28.13
C SER A 873 -16.56 -12.61 -27.40
N PRO A 874 -16.60 -11.29 -27.11
CA PRO A 874 -17.75 -10.66 -26.44
C PRO A 874 -19.07 -10.77 -27.21
N ASP A 875 -19.02 -10.75 -28.54
CA ASP A 875 -20.19 -10.79 -29.42
C ASP A 875 -20.87 -12.17 -29.42
N GLU A 876 -20.11 -13.23 -29.14
CA GLU A 876 -20.60 -14.60 -29.08
C GLU A 876 -21.14 -14.99 -27.69
N ARG A 877 -20.82 -14.21 -26.65
CA ARG A 877 -21.33 -14.46 -25.29
C ARG A 877 -22.84 -14.29 -25.26
N ILE A 878 -23.51 -15.08 -24.43
CA ILE A 878 -24.95 -14.94 -24.19
C ILE A 878 -25.29 -13.62 -23.47
N THR A 879 -26.57 -13.31 -23.30
CA THR A 879 -27.04 -12.11 -22.58
C THR A 879 -27.52 -12.48 -21.19
N ALA A 880 -27.54 -11.51 -20.25
CA ALA A 880 -28.06 -11.72 -18.90
C ALA A 880 -29.51 -12.25 -18.88
N LYS A 881 -30.35 -11.80 -19.82
CA LYS A 881 -31.72 -12.32 -20.01
C LYS A 881 -31.76 -13.82 -20.35
N GLU A 882 -30.85 -14.27 -21.20
CA GLU A 882 -30.74 -15.68 -21.56
C GLU A 882 -30.18 -16.53 -20.40
N ILE A 883 -29.24 -15.98 -19.62
CA ILE A 883 -28.72 -16.60 -18.39
C ILE A 883 -29.86 -16.87 -17.41
N VAL A 884 -30.67 -15.85 -17.09
CA VAL A 884 -31.82 -15.98 -16.18
C VAL A 884 -32.78 -17.07 -16.67
N ARG A 885 -33.14 -17.02 -17.96
CA ARG A 885 -34.04 -18.02 -18.58
C ARG A 885 -33.50 -19.45 -18.45
N ARG A 886 -32.18 -19.64 -18.58
CA ARG A 886 -31.55 -20.96 -18.51
C ARG A 886 -31.41 -21.45 -17.08
N LEU A 887 -30.98 -20.61 -16.15
CA LEU A 887 -30.90 -20.98 -14.74
C LEU A 887 -32.28 -21.36 -14.17
N LEU A 888 -33.34 -20.62 -14.54
CA LEU A 888 -34.71 -20.98 -14.16
C LEU A 888 -35.10 -22.37 -14.70
N LYS A 889 -34.80 -22.67 -15.97
CA LYS A 889 -35.05 -24.00 -16.54
C LYS A 889 -34.26 -25.11 -15.84
N ILE A 890 -33.00 -24.85 -15.46
CA ILE A 890 -32.18 -25.79 -14.70
C ILE A 890 -32.79 -26.06 -13.33
N ARG A 891 -33.25 -25.01 -12.64
CA ARG A 891 -33.92 -25.14 -11.33
C ARG A 891 -35.24 -25.91 -11.44
N ASP A 892 -36.07 -25.59 -12.43
CA ASP A 892 -37.36 -26.26 -12.63
C ASP A 892 -37.17 -27.74 -13.04
N PHE A 893 -36.08 -28.06 -13.74
CA PHE A 893 -35.68 -29.44 -13.96
C PHE A 893 -35.27 -30.13 -12.65
N LEU A 894 -34.41 -29.50 -11.85
CA LEU A 894 -33.94 -30.09 -10.59
C LEU A 894 -35.08 -30.30 -9.60
N LEU A 895 -35.97 -29.31 -9.41
CA LEU A 895 -37.16 -29.42 -8.55
C LEU A 895 -38.03 -30.62 -8.93
N ARG A 896 -38.35 -30.75 -10.23
CA ARG A 896 -39.20 -31.85 -10.73
C ARG A 896 -38.61 -33.24 -10.52
N ASN A 897 -37.30 -33.39 -10.39
CA ASN A 897 -36.61 -34.68 -10.27
C ASN A 897 -36.09 -34.97 -8.85
N VAL A 898 -36.25 -34.03 -7.91
CA VAL A 898 -35.84 -34.17 -6.50
C VAL A 898 -37.04 -34.15 -5.55
N GLU A 899 -38.10 -33.42 -5.88
CA GLU A 899 -39.35 -33.37 -5.10
C GLU A 899 -40.40 -34.41 -5.55
N SER A 900 -40.12 -35.19 -6.60
CA SER A 900 -40.99 -36.27 -7.10
C SER A 900 -40.76 -37.63 -6.48
#